data_AF-A0AAN8JKH2-F1
#
_entry.id   AF-A0AAN8JKH2-F1
#
_cell.length_a   1.000
_cell.length_b   1.000
_cell.length_c   1.000
_cell.angle_alpha   90.00
_cell.angle_beta   90.00
_cell.angle_gamma   90.00
#
_symmetry.space_group_name_H-M   'P 1'
#
loop_
_entity.id
_entity.type
_entity.pdbx_description
1 polymer ?
#
loop_
_entity_poly.entity_id
_entity_poly.type
_entity_poly.pdbx_seq_one_letter_code
_entity_poly.pdbx_strand_id
1 'polypeptide(L)'
;MGSVNREALHLINERLQAGTSEDERLFLEAAEMGDIDTIKRLLNEERVTVNCVDQTGRTAIELAVAAGDEDIVSFLLNLVSDTAVHRALLCAAEDDRERICEQILQHPAYANAKILDGVEGEPEVDPIVLKLLKEGLLRAAIQNDFQIVKKFIIRGAFLDKPHDYFCSCSTCTEGKRKDYKVYTTTRLDTFRAMASPAYLSLTEKDPIMAAFNLSQKFRRLAELEGEYKQMYYDLDNQCQNYTLALLEQCLSSDEVKALLTGRSHIKSTDDQSESEDGEQILPLLGTAITMEQKKFVAHNQCQSQITELWYSGVPALRYLNKFSYLMLSIPIGVVLVPILSIIYLIAPWSRVSNILQTPLMRFLSYTCSYLTFLVVVMVTKLELMHTFDSFACDDPAPFALAVVILVVLWILGLIWEECKQIMDAGAADYFSSIWNCIDSTMLSLLLASFTLELVIPLRLQHVLSGGSGGNNDTLPPICKTLRGGQEDTALFCSVGRASGAVVVWEPSWVPDPELLSDILFTIGTILSIGRFSFIMPANEALGTMLVSFRRTLMDLFKLLGMFVLVMIAFTCGMAALYAPNKCMNESFGTFGSSLYTLFWSLIGMGDTAAPSFTKDGPLASLTNNPLRNYGVETVGFFLYSAYVFISMVVLMNLLIAVMSNTFQEIQDERDIEWKFARTELWLSFIVPGCPVPAPFNVIPSTKTILDAIVWFFQKCCGCCCKLDGDGGSCCCNIPPIRWIVKQFQRIGYCKTGETEQEKVKYTTLKDDETTELSETDSQSQGSSMDLMCILIRRYVRQAEREKEEGNDDAAEDMMKKHIERTGAKIEKRVEQLYERLGLVEYNMSDVQKGESDIVKLQLEHLEMSKVHSENRERQLDKFLHTMGQTKLELLSRMDAERIEINRLLQVQKDEMMKKWDEEIKERKQRVQEISELQAKRRQLIAEGNTEEAAILDDEIATKMRE
;
A
#
# COMPACT_ATOMS: atom_id res chain seq x y z
N MET A 1 -8.10 63.12 6.01
CA MET A 1 -6.67 62.83 5.78
C MET A 1 -5.89 62.40 7.03
N GLY A 2 -6.39 62.60 8.27
CA GLY A 2 -5.67 62.20 9.50
C GLY A 2 -5.84 60.76 9.99
N SER A 3 -6.86 60.01 9.56
CA SER A 3 -7.10 58.62 9.99
C SER A 3 -6.30 57.58 9.20
N VAL A 4 -6.19 57.77 7.88
CA VAL A 4 -5.44 56.87 6.97
C VAL A 4 -3.95 56.83 7.31
N ASN A 5 -3.38 57.95 7.78
CA ASN A 5 -1.99 57.98 8.23
C ASN A 5 -1.75 57.27 9.55
N ARG A 6 -2.76 57.11 10.43
CA ARG A 6 -2.61 56.37 11.69
C ARG A 6 -2.65 54.87 11.48
N GLU A 7 -3.54 54.37 10.62
CA GLU A 7 -3.56 52.96 10.24
C GLU A 7 -2.30 52.58 9.46
N ALA A 8 -1.83 53.44 8.55
CA ALA A 8 -0.56 53.23 7.86
C ALA A 8 0.63 53.29 8.82
N LEU A 9 0.70 54.26 9.76
CA LEU A 9 1.76 54.29 10.78
C LEU A 9 1.68 53.09 11.72
N HIS A 10 0.47 52.65 12.06
CA HIS A 10 0.27 51.46 12.89
C HIS A 10 0.75 50.23 12.14
N LEU A 11 0.35 50.03 10.88
CA LEU A 11 0.87 48.96 10.02
C LEU A 11 2.38 49.04 9.81
N ILE A 12 2.94 50.24 9.70
CA ILE A 12 4.38 50.46 9.54
C ILE A 12 5.11 50.13 10.84
N ASN A 13 4.60 50.54 12.01
CA ASN A 13 5.17 50.19 13.33
C ASN A 13 4.94 48.71 13.70
N GLU A 14 3.89 48.09 13.17
CA GLU A 14 3.61 46.66 13.36
C GLU A 14 4.48 45.81 12.43
N ARG A 15 4.82 46.32 11.23
CA ARG A 15 5.79 45.70 10.30
C ARG A 15 7.26 46.00 10.66
N LEU A 16 7.52 47.15 11.29
CA LEU A 16 8.80 47.57 11.85
C LEU A 16 8.64 47.58 13.37
N GLN A 17 8.56 46.39 13.99
CA GLN A 17 8.77 46.33 15.44
C GLN A 17 10.07 47.08 15.74
N ALA A 18 10.01 48.05 16.66
CA ALA A 18 11.23 48.69 17.16
C ALA A 18 12.16 47.58 17.65
N GLY A 19 13.41 47.56 17.19
CA GLY A 19 14.38 46.54 17.60
C GLY A 19 14.33 46.37 19.12
N THR A 20 14.27 45.10 19.55
CA THR A 20 14.36 44.70 20.97
C THR A 20 15.38 45.56 21.69
N SER A 21 15.04 46.06 22.89
CA SER A 21 15.99 46.80 23.73
C SER A 21 17.27 45.97 23.89
N GLU A 22 18.45 46.60 23.96
CA GLU A 22 19.71 45.87 24.19
C GLU A 22 19.61 44.94 25.41
N ASP A 23 18.90 45.35 26.45
CA ASP A 23 18.63 44.52 27.64
C ASP A 23 17.69 43.32 27.35
N GLU A 24 16.69 43.48 26.48
CA GLU A 24 15.78 42.39 26.06
C GLU A 24 16.49 41.41 25.12
N ARG A 25 17.36 41.92 24.25
CA ARG A 25 18.20 41.09 23.38
C ARG A 25 19.18 40.26 24.20
N LEU A 26 19.86 40.89 25.17
CA LEU A 26 20.77 40.21 26.08
C LEU A 26 20.03 39.16 26.93
N PHE A 27 18.78 39.42 27.30
CA PHE A 27 17.92 38.46 27.98
C PHE A 27 17.53 37.25 27.10
N LEU A 28 17.14 37.48 25.85
CA LEU A 28 16.83 36.42 24.90
C LEU A 28 18.07 35.58 24.54
N GLU A 29 19.21 36.23 24.35
CA GLU A 29 20.52 35.58 24.12
C GLU A 29 20.94 34.76 25.34
N ALA A 30 20.73 35.26 26.56
CA ALA A 30 20.96 34.49 27.78
C ALA A 30 20.06 33.24 27.89
N ALA A 31 18.81 33.32 27.42
CA ALA A 31 17.90 32.18 27.36
C ALA A 31 18.30 31.12 26.32
N GLU A 32 18.85 31.56 25.18
CA GLU A 32 19.40 30.66 24.14
C GLU A 32 20.72 29.99 24.59
N MET A 33 21.56 30.75 25.29
CA MET A 33 22.88 30.31 25.79
C MET A 33 22.82 29.56 27.14
N GLY A 34 21.66 29.41 27.76
CA GLY A 34 21.55 28.62 28.99
C GLY A 34 22.11 29.30 30.26
N ASP A 35 22.21 30.64 30.28
CA ASP A 35 22.74 31.40 31.43
C ASP A 35 21.61 31.83 32.39
N ILE A 36 21.33 30.96 33.36
CA ILE A 36 20.29 31.18 34.39
C ILE A 36 20.59 32.40 35.25
N ASP A 37 21.87 32.71 35.49
CA ASP A 37 22.27 33.76 36.44
C ASP A 37 22.06 35.16 35.87
N THR A 38 22.33 35.36 34.57
CA THR A 38 21.98 36.61 33.87
C THR A 38 20.48 36.80 33.80
N ILE A 39 19.72 35.75 33.47
CA ILE A 39 18.24 35.77 33.47
C ILE A 39 17.73 36.22 34.84
N LYS A 40 18.15 35.57 35.93
CA LYS A 40 17.74 35.94 37.30
C LYS A 40 18.11 37.38 37.65
N ARG A 41 19.30 37.84 37.28
CA ARG A 41 19.74 39.22 37.52
C ARG A 41 18.86 40.23 36.79
N LEU A 42 18.60 40.01 35.51
CA LEU A 42 17.81 40.92 34.66
C LEU A 42 16.34 40.98 35.09
N LEU A 43 15.77 39.85 35.53
CA LEU A 43 14.42 39.81 36.11
C LEU A 43 14.36 40.52 37.48
N ASN A 44 15.34 40.31 38.35
CA ASN A 44 15.37 40.93 39.67
C ASN A 44 15.55 42.46 39.60
N GLU A 45 16.21 42.97 38.55
CA GLU A 45 16.38 44.39 38.29
C GLU A 45 15.12 45.03 37.63
N GLU A 46 14.07 44.26 37.31
CA GLU A 46 12.84 44.67 36.59
C GLU A 46 13.11 45.39 35.24
N ARG A 47 14.27 45.17 34.63
CA ARG A 47 14.68 45.87 33.40
C ARG A 47 14.07 45.30 32.12
N VAL A 48 13.52 44.09 32.18
CA VAL A 48 13.05 43.31 31.02
C VAL A 48 11.67 42.73 31.30
N THR A 49 10.80 42.74 30.29
CA THR A 49 9.51 42.05 30.35
C THR A 49 9.67 40.57 30.01
N VAL A 50 9.09 39.68 30.82
CA VAL A 50 9.23 38.22 30.66
C VAL A 50 8.67 37.71 29.33
N ASN A 51 7.67 38.39 28.77
CA ASN A 51 7.05 38.05 27.48
C ASN A 51 7.71 38.78 26.29
N CYS A 52 8.95 39.22 26.40
CA CYS A 52 9.67 39.79 25.27
C CYS A 52 9.77 38.76 24.13
N VAL A 53 9.69 39.24 22.90
CA VAL A 53 9.75 38.42 21.69
C VAL A 53 10.94 38.81 20.82
N ASP A 54 11.57 37.81 20.22
CA ASP A 54 12.57 37.99 19.18
C ASP A 54 11.92 38.57 17.89
N GLN A 55 12.73 38.99 16.92
CA GLN A 55 12.29 39.47 15.60
C GLN A 55 11.42 38.45 14.84
N THR A 56 11.55 37.18 15.21
CA THR A 56 10.78 36.05 14.70
C THR A 56 9.47 35.81 15.45
N GLY A 57 9.22 36.53 16.55
CA GLY A 57 8.04 36.37 17.40
C GLY A 57 8.15 35.23 18.42
N ARG A 58 9.37 34.75 18.71
CA ARG A 58 9.64 33.70 19.70
C ARG A 58 9.83 34.27 21.10
N THR A 59 9.26 33.63 22.11
CA THR A 59 9.43 34.04 23.53
C THR A 59 10.68 33.44 24.15
N ALA A 60 11.18 34.01 25.25
CA ALA A 60 12.34 33.48 25.97
C ALA A 60 12.17 32.02 26.42
N ILE A 61 10.94 31.60 26.78
CA ILE A 61 10.66 30.22 27.14
C ILE A 61 10.71 29.28 25.92
N GLU A 62 10.25 29.72 24.74
CA GLU A 62 10.35 28.93 23.50
C GLU A 62 11.82 28.72 23.10
N LEU A 63 12.67 29.75 23.26
CA LEU A 63 14.11 29.64 23.05
C LEU A 63 14.77 28.67 24.03
N ALA A 64 14.39 28.73 25.31
CA ALA A 64 14.89 27.81 26.33
C ALA A 64 14.46 26.35 26.09
N VAL A 65 13.25 26.13 25.58
CA VAL A 65 12.74 24.81 25.18
C VAL A 65 13.52 24.26 23.99
N ALA A 66 13.71 25.06 22.94
CA ALA A 66 14.51 24.67 21.77
C ALA A 66 15.97 24.35 22.16
N ALA A 67 16.52 25.14 23.08
CA ALA A 67 17.83 24.93 23.68
C ALA A 67 17.95 23.65 24.53
N GLY A 68 16.82 23.12 25.02
CA GLY A 68 16.78 21.91 25.85
C GLY A 68 17.17 22.14 27.32
N ASP A 69 17.17 23.38 27.82
CA ASP A 69 17.61 23.70 29.18
C ASP A 69 16.48 23.59 30.21
N GLU A 70 16.34 22.42 30.84
CA GLU A 70 15.30 22.10 31.84
C GLU A 70 15.28 23.10 33.03
N ASP A 71 16.45 23.53 33.50
CA ASP A 71 16.57 24.44 34.64
C ASP A 71 15.99 25.84 34.35
N ILE A 72 16.15 26.34 33.12
CA ILE A 72 15.59 27.63 32.71
C ILE A 72 14.08 27.49 32.53
N VAL A 73 13.63 26.40 31.89
CA VAL A 73 12.21 26.16 31.68
C VAL A 73 11.48 26.05 33.02
N SER A 74 12.00 25.30 33.98
CA SER A 74 11.39 25.19 35.32
C SER A 74 11.33 26.52 36.07
N PHE A 75 12.32 27.39 35.89
CA PHE A 75 12.32 28.74 36.47
C PHE A 75 11.31 29.66 35.79
N LEU A 76 11.27 29.68 34.45
CA LEU A 76 10.40 30.55 33.67
C LEU A 76 8.92 30.12 33.71
N LEU A 77 8.63 28.83 33.88
CA LEU A 77 7.26 28.30 33.89
C LEU A 77 6.36 28.98 34.92
N ASN A 78 6.90 29.34 36.09
CA ASN A 78 6.12 29.99 37.16
C ASN A 78 5.91 31.50 36.94
N LEU A 79 6.59 32.11 35.97
CA LEU A 79 6.65 33.56 35.75
C LEU A 79 5.98 34.00 34.43
N VAL A 80 5.66 33.06 33.55
CA VAL A 80 5.21 33.29 32.18
C VAL A 80 3.67 33.21 32.07
N SER A 81 3.10 33.85 31.05
CA SER A 81 1.66 33.78 30.74
C SER A 81 1.23 32.40 30.21
N ASP A 82 -0.01 31.98 30.51
CA ASP A 82 -0.55 30.67 30.07
C ASP A 82 -0.47 30.45 28.55
N THR A 83 -0.62 31.51 27.75
CA THR A 83 -0.49 31.45 26.27
C THR A 83 0.92 31.12 25.80
N ALA A 84 1.93 31.68 26.47
CA ALA A 84 3.33 31.39 26.15
C ALA A 84 3.74 30.01 26.67
N VAL A 85 3.17 29.54 27.79
CA VAL A 85 3.33 28.15 28.26
C VAL A 85 2.74 27.16 27.26
N HIS A 86 1.56 27.45 26.68
CA HIS A 86 0.98 26.60 25.64
C HIS A 86 1.84 26.56 24.38
N ARG A 87 2.34 27.69 23.90
CA ARG A 87 3.26 27.71 22.74
C ARG A 87 4.57 27.00 23.04
N ALA A 88 5.12 27.14 24.24
CA ALA A 88 6.28 26.39 24.70
C ALA A 88 6.03 24.87 24.70
N LEU A 89 4.81 24.43 25.08
CA LEU A 89 4.42 23.01 25.00
C LEU A 89 4.39 22.52 23.55
N LEU A 90 3.86 23.32 22.62
CA LEU A 90 3.86 22.97 21.19
C LEU A 90 5.28 22.86 20.65
N CYS A 91 6.16 23.81 20.95
CA CYS A 91 7.58 23.74 20.58
C CYS A 91 8.27 22.53 21.21
N ALA A 92 8.00 22.22 22.47
CA ALA A 92 8.57 21.04 23.14
C ALA A 92 8.14 19.72 22.48
N ALA A 93 6.91 19.66 21.97
CA ALA A 93 6.37 18.52 21.24
C ALA A 93 6.88 18.46 19.79
N GLU A 94 7.22 19.59 19.17
CA GLU A 94 7.84 19.66 17.84
C GLU A 94 9.33 19.30 17.87
N ASP A 95 10.04 19.63 18.95
CA ASP A 95 11.49 19.41 19.14
C ASP A 95 11.81 18.09 19.88
N ASP A 96 10.84 17.18 20.05
CA ASP A 96 10.99 15.87 20.70
C ASP A 96 11.57 15.93 22.13
N ARG A 97 11.21 16.97 22.90
CA ARG A 97 11.72 17.18 24.27
C ARG A 97 10.82 16.53 25.32
N GLU A 98 10.98 15.23 25.51
CA GLU A 98 10.12 14.44 26.40
C GLU A 98 10.09 14.97 27.85
N ARG A 99 11.25 15.25 28.46
CA ARG A 99 11.33 15.67 29.88
C ARG A 99 10.75 17.06 30.11
N ILE A 100 11.02 17.97 29.18
CA ILE A 100 10.48 19.33 29.20
C ILE A 100 8.96 19.30 29.01
N CYS A 101 8.45 18.50 28.06
CA CYS A 101 7.01 18.27 27.91
C CYS A 101 6.39 17.78 29.21
N GLU A 102 7.03 16.85 29.91
CA GLU A 102 6.52 16.35 31.19
C GLU A 102 6.47 17.43 32.27
N GLN A 103 7.51 18.25 32.41
CA GLN A 103 7.54 19.38 33.34
C GLN A 103 6.42 20.39 33.04
N ILE A 104 6.22 20.74 31.77
CA ILE A 104 5.15 21.67 31.35
C ILE A 104 3.77 21.05 31.62
N LEU A 105 3.58 19.75 31.35
CA LEU A 105 2.33 19.04 31.60
C LEU A 105 2.04 18.78 33.10
N GLN A 106 3.01 19.00 33.99
CA GLN A 106 2.81 18.98 35.45
C GLN A 106 2.39 20.36 36.00
N HIS A 107 2.48 21.43 35.20
CA HIS A 107 2.05 22.77 35.58
C HIS A 107 0.55 22.81 35.93
N PRO A 108 0.11 23.61 36.93
CA PRO A 108 -1.30 23.68 37.35
C PRO A 108 -2.30 23.98 36.23
N ALA A 109 -1.87 24.64 35.16
CA ALA A 109 -2.68 24.88 33.96
C ALA A 109 -3.15 23.60 33.24
N TYR A 110 -2.42 22.49 33.39
CA TYR A 110 -2.69 21.20 32.74
C TYR A 110 -2.89 20.04 33.73
N ALA A 111 -2.55 20.22 35.01
CA ALA A 111 -2.51 19.16 36.02
C ALA A 111 -3.89 18.57 36.40
N ASN A 112 -4.99 19.28 36.14
CA ASN A 112 -6.36 18.84 36.46
C ASN A 112 -6.91 17.77 35.49
N ALA A 113 -6.18 17.42 34.42
CA ALA A 113 -6.58 16.41 33.45
C ALA A 113 -5.99 15.01 33.77
N LYS A 114 -6.40 14.40 34.87
CA LYS A 114 -6.08 12.99 35.18
C LYS A 114 -7.31 12.11 34.93
N ILE A 115 -7.10 11.01 34.21
CA ILE A 115 -8.08 9.93 34.12
C ILE A 115 -8.16 9.28 35.51
N LEU A 116 -9.32 9.37 36.16
CA LEU A 116 -9.64 8.55 37.33
C LEU A 116 -9.97 7.14 36.81
N ASP A 117 -9.16 6.16 37.18
CA ASP A 117 -9.48 4.74 36.92
C ASP A 117 -10.86 4.40 37.53
N GLY A 118 -11.81 3.99 36.69
CA GLY A 118 -12.89 3.08 37.12
C GLY A 118 -14.36 3.49 36.96
N VAL A 119 -14.73 4.57 36.27
CA VAL A 119 -16.15 4.83 35.95
C VAL A 119 -16.29 5.26 34.49
N GLU A 120 -17.22 4.63 33.77
CA GLU A 120 -17.67 5.00 32.41
C GLU A 120 -18.37 6.37 32.39
N GLY A 121 -17.64 7.42 32.75
CA GLY A 121 -18.07 8.82 32.69
C GLY A 121 -17.01 9.64 31.97
N GLU A 122 -17.46 10.48 31.04
CA GLU A 122 -16.60 11.43 30.32
C GLU A 122 -15.68 12.20 31.29
N PRO A 123 -14.40 12.40 30.96
CA PRO A 123 -13.49 13.10 31.85
C PRO A 123 -13.98 14.54 32.06
N GLU A 124 -14.26 14.93 33.31
CA GLU A 124 -14.57 16.32 33.72
C GLU A 124 -13.30 17.21 33.58
N VAL A 125 -12.86 17.43 32.35
CA VAL A 125 -11.76 18.33 31.99
C VAL A 125 -12.34 19.56 31.34
N ASP A 126 -11.89 20.75 31.75
CA ASP A 126 -12.31 22.00 31.13
C ASP A 126 -12.15 21.93 29.60
N PRO A 127 -13.19 22.22 28.81
CA PRO A 127 -13.18 22.02 27.35
C PRO A 127 -12.11 22.86 26.64
N ILE A 128 -11.65 23.94 27.27
CA ILE A 128 -10.55 24.78 26.79
C ILE A 128 -9.20 24.06 26.95
N VAL A 129 -8.95 23.45 28.11
CA VAL A 129 -7.73 22.69 28.40
C VAL A 129 -7.64 21.45 27.51
N LEU A 130 -8.77 20.76 27.30
CA LEU A 130 -8.83 19.62 26.38
C LEU A 130 -8.49 20.02 24.94
N LYS A 131 -8.97 21.18 24.46
CA LYS A 131 -8.63 21.69 23.13
C LYS A 131 -7.13 21.99 22.99
N LEU A 132 -6.52 22.60 24.02
CA LEU A 132 -5.08 22.89 24.05
C LEU A 132 -4.25 21.59 24.07
N LEU A 133 -4.67 20.58 24.84
CA LEU A 133 -4.01 19.27 24.86
C LEU A 133 -4.14 18.53 23.52
N LYS A 134 -5.28 18.63 22.83
CA LYS A 134 -5.48 18.07 21.48
C LYS A 134 -4.53 18.71 20.46
N GLU A 135 -4.29 20.02 20.54
CA GLU A 135 -3.32 20.73 19.68
C GLU A 135 -1.88 20.22 19.94
N GLY A 136 -1.50 20.03 21.21
CA GLY A 136 -0.19 19.45 21.56
C GLY A 136 -0.03 18.01 21.10
N LEU A 137 -1.06 17.18 21.29
CA LEU A 137 -1.10 15.81 20.80
C LEU A 137 -1.01 15.74 19.26
N LEU A 138 -1.66 16.66 18.56
CA LEU A 138 -1.59 16.75 17.09
C LEU A 138 -0.14 16.90 16.62
N ARG A 139 0.61 17.83 17.22
CA ARG A 139 2.02 18.09 16.87
C ARG A 139 2.92 16.91 17.23
N ALA A 140 2.78 16.36 18.44
CA ALA A 140 3.55 15.20 18.88
C ALA A 140 3.30 13.97 17.98
N ALA A 141 2.04 13.75 17.57
CA ALA A 141 1.68 12.64 16.70
C ALA A 141 2.26 12.82 15.29
N ILE A 142 2.32 14.04 14.75
CA ILE A 142 2.93 14.32 13.44
C ILE A 142 4.44 14.00 13.47
N GLN A 143 5.14 14.31 14.56
CA GLN A 143 6.57 13.96 14.73
C GLN A 143 6.81 12.47 15.01
N ASN A 144 5.74 11.69 15.17
CA ASN A 144 5.80 10.25 15.41
C ASN A 144 6.59 9.86 16.68
N ASP A 145 6.45 10.64 17.76
CA ASP A 145 7.08 10.33 19.05
C ASP A 145 6.17 9.51 19.97
N PHE A 146 6.56 8.27 20.28
CA PHE A 146 5.76 7.36 21.12
C PHE A 146 5.64 7.84 22.57
N GLN A 147 6.69 8.43 23.15
CA GLN A 147 6.72 8.79 24.57
C GLN A 147 5.88 10.03 24.84
N ILE A 148 6.02 11.05 24.00
CA ILE A 148 5.24 12.29 24.13
C ILE A 148 3.75 12.01 23.89
N VAL A 149 3.41 11.27 22.83
CA VAL A 149 2.02 10.87 22.52
C VAL A 149 1.41 10.10 23.68
N LYS A 150 2.14 9.15 24.27
CA LYS A 150 1.68 8.41 25.46
C LYS A 150 1.38 9.35 26.65
N LYS A 151 2.22 10.37 26.91
CA LYS A 151 2.01 11.33 28.01
C LYS A 151 0.75 12.18 27.83
N PHE A 152 0.36 12.49 26.59
CA PHE A 152 -0.90 13.17 26.27
C PHE A 152 -2.11 12.24 26.40
N ILE A 153 -2.02 11.00 25.91
CA ILE A 153 -3.13 10.02 25.97
C ILE A 153 -3.47 9.65 27.42
N ILE A 154 -2.46 9.46 28.30
CA ILE A 154 -2.68 9.17 29.73
C ILE A 154 -3.48 10.29 30.44
N ARG A 155 -3.46 11.52 29.90
CA ARG A 155 -4.22 12.67 30.40
C ARG A 155 -5.61 12.81 29.77
N GLY A 156 -6.04 11.85 28.96
CA GLY A 156 -7.38 11.81 28.35
C GLY A 156 -7.52 12.61 27.06
N ALA A 157 -6.42 13.04 26.44
CA ALA A 157 -6.46 13.72 25.15
C ALA A 157 -6.54 12.71 24.00
N PHE A 158 -7.61 12.77 23.20
CA PHE A 158 -7.79 12.01 21.97
C PHE A 158 -8.11 12.95 20.81
N LEU A 159 -7.65 12.61 19.60
CA LEU A 159 -7.94 13.39 18.40
C LEU A 159 -9.38 13.11 17.93
N ASP A 160 -10.09 14.16 17.57
CA ASP A 160 -11.44 14.03 17.01
C ASP A 160 -11.35 13.60 15.55
N LYS A 161 -12.11 12.56 15.19
CA LYS A 161 -12.15 12.09 13.79
C LYS A 161 -12.78 13.19 12.92
N PRO A 162 -12.10 13.66 11.86
CA PRO A 162 -12.62 14.69 10.99
C PRO A 162 -13.86 14.17 10.27
N HIS A 163 -14.85 15.06 10.16
CA HIS A 163 -16.11 14.77 9.48
C HIS A 163 -15.88 14.43 8.02
N ASP A 164 -16.87 13.75 7.44
CA ASP A 164 -16.86 13.44 6.01
C ASP A 164 -16.76 14.71 5.15
N TYR A 165 -16.18 14.59 3.96
CA TYR A 165 -15.91 15.72 3.07
C TYR A 165 -17.18 16.53 2.75
N PHE A 166 -18.28 15.81 2.53
CA PHE A 166 -19.60 16.34 2.19
C PHE A 166 -20.45 16.73 3.40
N CYS A 167 -19.88 16.71 4.61
CA CYS A 167 -20.61 17.12 5.81
C CYS A 167 -21.06 18.59 5.74
N SER A 168 -22.32 18.81 6.11
CA SER A 168 -23.02 20.10 6.05
C SER A 168 -23.38 20.65 7.44
N CYS A 169 -22.74 20.17 8.50
CA CYS A 169 -22.97 20.69 9.85
C CYS A 169 -22.55 22.16 10.00
N SER A 170 -23.08 22.84 11.02
CA SER A 170 -22.81 24.26 11.28
C SER A 170 -21.33 24.55 11.53
N THR A 171 -20.60 23.64 12.19
CA THR A 171 -19.17 23.79 12.48
C THR A 171 -18.31 23.72 11.22
N CYS A 172 -18.55 22.75 10.33
CA CYS A 172 -17.82 22.61 9.07
C CYS A 172 -18.15 23.73 8.09
N THR A 173 -19.42 24.13 7.98
CA THR A 173 -19.85 25.21 7.09
C THR A 173 -19.28 26.56 7.52
N GLU A 174 -19.29 26.85 8.83
CA GLU A 174 -18.69 28.06 9.37
C GLU A 174 -17.15 28.03 9.26
N GLY A 175 -16.51 26.88 9.50
CA GLY A 175 -15.07 26.70 9.30
C GLY A 175 -14.63 26.98 7.87
N LYS A 176 -15.32 26.39 6.89
CA LYS A 176 -15.10 26.65 5.45
C LYS A 176 -15.36 28.10 5.07
N ARG A 177 -16.34 28.77 5.70
CA ARG A 177 -16.69 30.17 5.42
C ARG A 177 -15.69 31.17 6.00
N LYS A 178 -15.17 30.91 7.20
CA LYS A 178 -14.18 31.78 7.87
C LYS A 178 -12.86 31.77 7.12
N ASP A 179 -12.28 30.58 6.95
CA ASP A 179 -11.04 30.40 6.20
C ASP A 179 -10.96 28.97 5.66
N TYR A 180 -11.17 28.86 4.35
CA TYR A 180 -11.12 27.57 3.66
C TYR A 180 -9.74 26.91 3.77
N LYS A 181 -8.65 27.69 3.68
CA LYS A 181 -7.29 27.14 3.67
C LYS A 181 -6.92 26.60 5.05
N VAL A 182 -7.23 27.34 6.12
CA VAL A 182 -6.99 26.86 7.49
C VAL A 182 -7.83 25.62 7.77
N TYR A 183 -9.08 25.58 7.30
CA TYR A 183 -9.94 24.41 7.44
C TYR A 183 -9.37 23.16 6.74
N THR A 184 -8.87 23.28 5.49
CA THR A 184 -8.30 22.14 4.77
C THR A 184 -6.96 21.70 5.36
N THR A 185 -6.08 22.64 5.74
CA THR A 185 -4.79 22.34 6.37
C THR A 185 -4.98 21.66 7.73
N THR A 186 -5.84 22.18 8.61
CA THR A 186 -6.11 21.55 9.92
C THR A 186 -6.66 20.14 9.75
N ARG A 187 -7.59 19.92 8.81
CA ARG A 187 -8.09 18.58 8.50
C ARG A 187 -6.96 17.66 8.02
N LEU A 188 -6.09 18.12 7.12
CA LEU A 188 -4.96 17.33 6.65
C LEU A 188 -3.99 16.99 7.78
N ASP A 189 -3.68 17.95 8.64
CA ASP A 189 -2.79 17.73 9.79
C ASP A 189 -3.40 16.77 10.80
N THR A 190 -4.73 16.82 11.04
CA THR A 190 -5.41 15.78 11.84
C THR A 190 -5.28 14.40 11.22
N PHE A 191 -5.36 14.30 9.88
CA PHE A 191 -5.12 13.03 9.18
C PHE A 191 -3.67 12.55 9.26
N ARG A 192 -2.68 13.46 9.17
CA ARG A 192 -1.27 13.13 9.39
C ARG A 192 -1.02 12.59 10.79
N ALA A 193 -1.58 13.24 11.81
CA ALA A 193 -1.47 12.81 13.19
C ALA A 193 -2.13 11.44 13.42
N MET A 194 -3.33 11.20 12.89
CA MET A 194 -4.00 9.90 13.04
C MET A 194 -3.34 8.77 12.26
N ALA A 195 -2.66 9.08 11.16
CA ALA A 195 -1.92 8.11 10.35
C ALA A 195 -0.55 7.76 10.93
N SER A 196 -0.08 8.50 11.94
CA SER A 196 1.24 8.26 12.48
C SER A 196 1.30 6.91 13.22
N PRO A 197 2.40 6.14 13.03
CA PRO A 197 2.61 4.88 13.72
C PRO A 197 2.46 4.98 15.25
N ALA A 198 2.94 6.07 15.85
CA ALA A 198 2.85 6.33 17.28
C ALA A 198 1.40 6.44 17.74
N TYR A 199 0.57 7.19 17.03
CA TYR A 199 -0.84 7.36 17.39
C TYR A 199 -1.64 6.07 17.20
N LEU A 200 -1.48 5.41 16.05
CA LEU A 200 -2.18 4.14 15.75
C LEU A 200 -1.86 3.05 16.77
N SER A 201 -0.58 2.88 17.11
CA SER A 201 -0.12 1.83 18.02
C SER A 201 -0.64 1.98 19.45
N LEU A 202 -0.90 3.22 19.90
CA LEU A 202 -1.26 3.52 21.29
C LEU A 202 -2.76 3.69 21.52
N THR A 203 -3.54 4.00 20.47
CA THR A 203 -4.97 4.32 20.61
C THR A 203 -5.90 3.23 20.10
N GLU A 204 -5.55 2.56 19.00
CA GLU A 204 -6.42 1.59 18.35
C GLU A 204 -6.18 0.17 18.91
N LYS A 205 -7.27 -0.58 19.15
CA LYS A 205 -7.20 -1.96 19.64
C LYS A 205 -6.57 -2.90 18.61
N ASP A 206 -6.98 -2.73 17.34
CA ASP A 206 -6.47 -3.47 16.18
C ASP A 206 -5.84 -2.49 15.19
N PRO A 207 -4.56 -2.10 15.36
CA PRO A 207 -3.99 -1.01 14.58
C PRO A 207 -3.77 -1.38 13.10
N ILE A 208 -3.70 -2.68 12.74
CA ILE A 208 -3.65 -3.11 11.33
C ILE A 208 -4.97 -2.78 10.62
N MET A 209 -6.11 -3.12 11.23
CA MET A 209 -7.42 -2.84 10.63
C MET A 209 -7.71 -1.33 10.60
N ALA A 210 -7.29 -0.60 11.63
CA ALA A 210 -7.37 0.86 11.64
C ALA A 210 -6.53 1.48 10.51
N ALA A 211 -5.29 1.02 10.32
CA ALA A 211 -4.41 1.47 9.24
C ALA A 211 -4.98 1.14 7.85
N PHE A 212 -5.58 -0.03 7.65
CA PHE A 212 -6.22 -0.39 6.38
C PHE A 212 -7.43 0.49 6.06
N ASN A 213 -8.29 0.73 7.05
CA ASN A 213 -9.43 1.63 6.91
C ASN A 213 -9.00 3.07 6.57
N LEU A 214 -7.94 3.54 7.23
CA LEU A 214 -7.40 4.88 7.02
C LEU A 214 -6.74 5.01 5.63
N SER A 215 -5.95 4.02 5.21
CA SER A 215 -5.39 3.90 3.86
C SER A 215 -6.47 3.95 2.78
N GLN A 216 -7.55 3.17 2.92
CA GLN A 216 -8.66 3.20 1.97
C GLN A 216 -9.34 4.58 1.93
N LYS A 217 -9.50 5.21 3.10
CA LYS A 217 -10.06 6.56 3.21
C LYS A 217 -9.18 7.61 2.52
N PHE A 218 -7.86 7.54 2.67
CA PHE A 218 -6.92 8.46 1.99
C PHE A 218 -6.95 8.33 0.48
N ARG A 219 -7.02 7.11 -0.05
CA ARG A 219 -7.13 6.93 -1.51
C ARG A 219 -8.43 7.50 -2.07
N ARG A 220 -9.56 7.35 -1.38
CA ARG A 220 -10.82 8.01 -1.76
C ARG A 220 -10.73 9.54 -1.67
N LEU A 221 -10.12 10.07 -0.61
CA LEU A 221 -9.95 11.52 -0.43
C LEU A 221 -8.99 12.11 -1.48
N ALA A 222 -7.97 11.37 -1.92
CA ALA A 222 -7.04 11.79 -2.96
C ALA A 222 -7.72 12.01 -4.32
N GLU A 223 -8.81 11.28 -4.59
CA GLU A 223 -9.63 11.46 -5.80
C GLU A 223 -10.59 12.66 -5.68
N LEU A 224 -11.10 12.92 -4.47
CA LEU A 224 -11.99 14.06 -4.19
C LEU A 224 -11.23 15.39 -4.12
N GLU A 225 -10.02 15.39 -3.55
CA GLU A 225 -9.19 16.58 -3.31
C GLU A 225 -7.94 16.58 -4.18
N GLY A 226 -8.11 17.05 -5.42
CA GLY A 226 -7.00 17.13 -6.39
C GLY A 226 -5.80 17.98 -5.92
N GLU A 227 -6.01 18.97 -5.05
CA GLU A 227 -4.96 19.88 -4.55
C GLU A 227 -3.94 19.17 -3.64
N TYR A 228 -4.40 18.23 -2.81
CA TYR A 228 -3.60 17.53 -1.80
C TYR A 228 -3.34 16.06 -2.16
N LYS A 229 -3.60 15.67 -3.42
CA LYS A 229 -3.55 14.29 -3.90
C LYS A 229 -2.25 13.56 -3.52
N GLN A 230 -1.09 14.18 -3.71
CA GLN A 230 0.21 13.58 -3.36
C GLN A 230 0.34 13.35 -1.85
N MET A 231 -0.03 14.33 -1.01
CA MET A 231 0.05 14.20 0.44
C MET A 231 -0.84 13.07 0.99
N TYR A 232 -2.00 12.81 0.38
CA TYR A 232 -2.82 11.67 0.75
C TYR A 232 -2.21 10.33 0.33
N TYR A 233 -1.53 10.25 -0.82
CA TYR A 233 -0.79 9.04 -1.19
C TYR A 233 0.44 8.81 -0.31
N ASP A 234 1.11 9.86 0.14
CA ASP A 234 2.21 9.75 1.11
C ASP A 234 1.70 9.19 2.45
N LEU A 235 0.53 9.64 2.91
CA LEU A 235 -0.12 9.12 4.11
C LEU A 235 -0.62 7.68 3.97
N ASP A 236 -1.16 7.33 2.80
CA ASP A 236 -1.50 5.94 2.46
C ASP A 236 -0.25 5.04 2.51
N ASN A 237 0.85 5.50 1.90
CA ASN A 237 2.13 4.81 1.94
C ASN A 237 2.67 4.66 3.37
N GLN A 238 2.54 5.69 4.21
CA GLN A 238 2.91 5.63 5.63
C GLN A 238 2.12 4.57 6.39
N CYS A 239 0.79 4.52 6.20
CA CYS A 239 -0.07 3.50 6.82
C CYS A 239 0.30 2.08 6.36
N GLN A 240 0.54 1.88 5.06
CA GLN A 240 0.95 0.59 4.52
C GLN A 240 2.32 0.16 5.05
N ASN A 241 3.29 1.07 5.08
CA ASN A 241 4.63 0.79 5.61
C ASN A 241 4.58 0.45 7.12
N TYR A 242 3.70 1.09 7.89
CA TYR A 242 3.47 0.73 9.29
C TYR A 242 2.95 -0.71 9.45
N THR A 243 1.95 -1.11 8.66
CA THR A 243 1.44 -2.49 8.72
C THR A 243 2.48 -3.53 8.28
N LEU A 244 3.37 -3.16 7.35
CA LEU A 244 4.52 -3.98 6.98
C LEU A 244 5.51 -4.13 8.13
N ALA A 245 5.87 -3.03 8.79
CA ALA A 245 6.81 -3.05 9.89
C ALA A 245 6.30 -3.89 11.07
N LEU A 246 4.98 -3.87 11.33
CA LEU A 246 4.34 -4.76 12.32
C LEU A 246 4.42 -6.23 11.91
N LEU A 247 4.22 -6.54 10.63
CA LEU A 247 4.34 -7.90 10.12
C LEU A 247 5.78 -8.40 10.22
N GLU A 248 6.77 -7.56 9.93
CA GLU A 248 8.20 -7.89 10.08
C GLU A 248 8.59 -8.26 11.53
N GLN A 249 7.84 -7.79 12.54
CA GLN A 249 8.05 -8.18 13.94
C GLN A 249 7.62 -9.63 14.27
N CYS A 250 6.87 -10.28 13.37
CA CYS A 250 6.53 -11.69 13.52
C CYS A 250 7.78 -12.55 13.26
N LEU A 251 8.21 -13.29 14.27
CA LEU A 251 9.43 -14.10 14.21
C LEU A 251 9.16 -15.55 13.78
N SER A 252 7.94 -16.03 14.01
CA SER A 252 7.55 -17.41 13.70
C SER A 252 6.41 -17.48 12.69
N SER A 253 6.39 -18.54 11.90
CA SER A 253 5.26 -18.84 11.01
C SER A 253 3.93 -18.93 11.75
N ASP A 254 3.96 -19.36 13.02
CA ASP A 254 2.76 -19.48 13.85
C ASP A 254 2.25 -18.10 14.31
N GLU A 255 3.14 -17.14 14.63
CA GLU A 255 2.77 -15.75 14.90
C GLU A 255 2.13 -15.12 13.65
N VAL A 256 2.69 -15.36 12.45
CA VAL A 256 2.11 -14.86 11.19
C VAL A 256 0.76 -15.51 10.90
N LYS A 257 0.62 -16.84 11.07
CA LYS A 257 -0.66 -17.54 10.89
C LYS A 257 -1.71 -17.04 11.87
N ALA A 258 -1.34 -16.84 13.13
CA ALA A 258 -2.23 -16.28 14.15
C ALA A 258 -2.69 -14.86 13.79
N LEU A 259 -1.78 -14.02 13.30
CA LEU A 259 -2.09 -12.66 12.85
C LEU A 259 -3.07 -12.66 11.66
N LEU A 260 -2.81 -13.49 10.64
CA LEU A 260 -3.64 -13.55 9.44
C LEU A 260 -5.01 -14.21 9.66
N THR A 261 -5.11 -15.09 10.68
CA THR A 261 -6.35 -15.79 11.02
C THR A 261 -7.17 -15.03 12.06
N GLY A 262 -6.55 -14.14 12.84
CA GLY A 262 -7.18 -13.46 13.99
C GLY A 262 -7.44 -14.40 15.18
N ARG A 263 -6.89 -15.61 15.15
CA ARG A 263 -7.00 -16.64 16.21
C ARG A 263 -5.63 -17.26 16.44
N SER A 264 -5.08 -17.10 17.65
CA SER A 264 -3.86 -17.81 18.04
C SER A 264 -4.24 -19.17 18.64
N HIS A 265 -3.95 -20.27 17.94
CA HIS A 265 -3.89 -21.58 18.58
C HIS A 265 -2.60 -21.66 19.43
N ILE A 266 -2.66 -21.20 20.69
CA ILE A 266 -1.68 -21.64 21.67
C ILE A 266 -2.09 -23.06 22.07
N LYS A 267 -1.31 -24.06 21.64
CA LYS A 267 -1.49 -25.44 22.11
C LYS A 267 -1.28 -25.48 23.63
N SER A 268 -2.36 -25.51 24.40
CA SER A 268 -2.32 -26.11 25.73
C SER A 268 -2.08 -27.60 25.52
N THR A 269 -0.95 -28.09 26.02
CA THR A 269 -0.70 -29.51 26.23
C THR A 269 -1.78 -30.07 27.13
N ASP A 270 -2.78 -30.71 26.52
CA ASP A 270 -3.57 -31.84 27.01
C ASP A 270 -4.86 -31.88 26.19
N ASP A 271 -4.77 -32.50 25.00
CA ASP A 271 -5.81 -33.39 24.47
C ASP A 271 -5.38 -33.90 23.08
N GLN A 272 -5.06 -35.20 23.04
CA GLN A 272 -4.80 -35.93 21.81
C GLN A 272 -6.13 -36.25 21.11
N SER A 273 -6.57 -35.35 20.24
CA SER A 273 -7.46 -35.71 19.14
C SER A 273 -7.07 -34.96 17.89
N GLU A 274 -6.30 -35.63 17.03
CA GLU A 274 -6.05 -35.25 15.65
C GLU A 274 -7.39 -35.07 14.92
N SER A 275 -7.77 -33.81 14.68
CA SER A 275 -8.74 -33.46 13.65
C SER A 275 -8.14 -32.33 12.82
N GLU A 276 -7.19 -32.74 11.97
CA GLU A 276 -6.64 -31.93 10.89
C GLU A 276 -7.73 -31.66 9.83
N ASP A 277 -7.59 -30.52 9.15
CA ASP A 277 -8.29 -30.11 7.93
C ASP A 277 -9.71 -29.55 8.11
N GLY A 278 -9.82 -28.22 8.30
CA GLY A 278 -11.12 -27.56 8.13
C GLY A 278 -11.23 -26.04 8.27
N GLU A 279 -10.34 -25.35 8.98
CA GLU A 279 -10.50 -23.90 9.22
C GLU A 279 -9.18 -23.14 9.00
N GLN A 280 -8.76 -23.01 7.73
CA GLN A 280 -7.67 -22.12 7.32
C GLN A 280 -8.20 -21.04 6.36
N ILE A 281 -9.27 -20.36 6.74
CA ILE A 281 -9.66 -19.13 6.04
C ILE A 281 -8.85 -18.02 6.71
N LEU A 282 -8.09 -17.26 5.92
CA LEU A 282 -7.29 -16.11 6.36
C LEU A 282 -8.15 -14.83 6.21
N PRO A 283 -9.07 -14.52 7.15
CA PRO A 283 -9.99 -13.39 7.03
C PRO A 283 -9.24 -12.07 6.85
N LEU A 284 -8.12 -11.87 7.55
CA LEU A 284 -7.34 -10.64 7.45
C LEU A 284 -6.76 -10.46 6.04
N LEU A 285 -6.33 -11.55 5.40
CA LEU A 285 -5.82 -11.51 4.02
C LEU A 285 -6.94 -11.15 3.03
N GLY A 286 -8.13 -11.74 3.21
CA GLY A 286 -9.31 -11.38 2.42
C GLY A 286 -9.65 -9.90 2.56
N THR A 287 -9.69 -9.38 3.78
CA THR A 287 -9.94 -7.95 4.03
C THR A 287 -8.84 -7.07 3.43
N ALA A 288 -7.57 -7.48 3.53
CA ALA A 288 -6.44 -6.73 2.96
C ALA A 288 -6.55 -6.60 1.43
N ILE A 289 -7.05 -7.62 0.74
CA ILE A 289 -7.30 -7.56 -0.71
C ILE A 289 -8.48 -6.65 -1.03
N THR A 290 -9.59 -6.74 -0.29
CA THR A 290 -10.75 -5.86 -0.50
C THR A 290 -10.44 -4.39 -0.21
N MET A 291 -9.52 -4.14 0.73
CA MET A 291 -8.99 -2.81 1.03
C MET A 291 -7.74 -2.51 0.21
N GLU A 292 -7.42 -3.28 -0.83
CA GLU A 292 -6.31 -3.06 -1.79
C GLU A 292 -4.94 -2.74 -1.15
N GLN A 293 -4.59 -3.45 -0.07
CA GLN A 293 -3.34 -3.28 0.66
C GLN A 293 -2.19 -4.03 -0.03
N LYS A 294 -1.71 -3.48 -1.15
CA LYS A 294 -0.77 -4.16 -2.06
C LYS A 294 0.54 -4.56 -1.38
N LYS A 295 1.15 -3.65 -0.64
CA LYS A 295 2.43 -3.87 0.06
C LYS A 295 2.34 -5.00 1.09
N PHE A 296 1.33 -4.95 1.95
CA PHE A 296 1.10 -5.95 3.01
C PHE A 296 0.96 -7.37 2.46
N VAL A 297 0.17 -7.53 1.40
CA VAL A 297 -0.02 -8.83 0.74
C VAL A 297 1.26 -9.30 0.07
N ALA A 298 2.01 -8.42 -0.59
CA ALA A 298 3.25 -8.75 -1.29
C ALA A 298 4.44 -9.08 -0.37
N HIS A 299 4.32 -8.82 0.93
CA HIS A 299 5.37 -9.09 1.90
C HIS A 299 5.80 -10.56 1.92
N ASN A 300 7.10 -10.80 2.09
CA ASN A 300 7.69 -12.14 1.96
C ASN A 300 7.09 -13.14 2.97
N GLN A 301 6.79 -12.71 4.20
CA GLN A 301 6.20 -13.59 5.21
C GLN A 301 4.76 -13.98 4.86
N CYS A 302 3.92 -13.03 4.43
CA CYS A 302 2.56 -13.32 3.93
C CYS A 302 2.62 -14.28 2.75
N GLN A 303 3.48 -13.99 1.77
CA GLN A 303 3.66 -14.82 0.57
C GLN A 303 4.14 -16.24 0.91
N SER A 304 4.98 -16.40 1.93
CA SER A 304 5.42 -17.72 2.40
C SER A 304 4.26 -18.55 2.94
N GLN A 305 3.38 -17.95 3.76
CA GLN A 305 2.19 -18.62 4.30
C GLN A 305 1.19 -18.99 3.21
N ILE A 306 0.93 -18.06 2.29
CA ILE A 306 0.07 -18.29 1.14
C ILE A 306 0.60 -19.43 0.26
N THR A 307 1.93 -19.48 0.06
CA THR A 307 2.59 -20.56 -0.69
C THR A 307 2.47 -21.90 0.04
N GLU A 308 2.62 -21.92 1.37
CA GLU A 308 2.41 -23.13 2.18
C GLU A 308 0.99 -23.67 2.03
N LEU A 309 -0.02 -22.79 2.08
CA LEU A 309 -1.42 -23.14 1.82
C LEU A 309 -1.65 -23.63 0.39
N TRP A 310 -1.06 -22.97 -0.60
CA TRP A 310 -1.24 -23.29 -2.02
C TRP A 310 -0.74 -24.71 -2.37
N TYR A 311 0.38 -25.11 -1.80
CA TYR A 311 0.97 -26.44 -2.01
C TYR A 311 0.54 -27.47 -0.95
N SER A 312 -0.48 -27.16 -0.13
CA SER A 312 -1.05 -28.11 0.82
C SER A 312 -1.50 -29.39 0.10
N GLY A 313 -1.14 -30.54 0.66
CA GLY A 313 -1.46 -31.87 0.10
C GLY A 313 -0.50 -32.42 -0.98
N VAL A 314 0.27 -31.59 -1.70
CA VAL A 314 1.27 -32.08 -2.69
C VAL A 314 2.60 -31.30 -2.62
N PRO A 315 3.41 -31.49 -1.57
CA PRO A 315 4.65 -30.73 -1.36
C PRO A 315 5.71 -30.98 -2.44
N ALA A 316 5.68 -32.13 -3.12
CA ALA A 316 6.60 -32.48 -4.20
C ALA A 316 6.52 -31.50 -5.39
N LEU A 317 5.36 -30.90 -5.65
CA LEU A 317 5.17 -29.96 -6.77
C LEU A 317 5.88 -28.63 -6.55
N ARG A 318 6.16 -28.24 -5.30
CA ARG A 318 6.89 -27.00 -4.99
C ARG A 318 8.32 -27.01 -5.53
N TYR A 319 8.98 -28.18 -5.51
CA TYR A 319 10.36 -28.35 -6.00
C TYR A 319 10.44 -28.54 -7.51
N LEU A 320 9.32 -28.82 -8.17
CA LEU A 320 9.21 -29.03 -9.61
C LEU A 320 8.99 -27.73 -10.39
N ASN A 321 9.04 -26.57 -9.74
CA ASN A 321 8.70 -25.22 -10.25
C ASN A 321 9.62 -24.64 -11.36
N LYS A 322 10.05 -25.43 -12.34
CA LYS A 322 10.55 -24.91 -13.62
C LYS A 322 9.40 -24.89 -14.63
N PHE A 323 9.31 -23.80 -15.40
CA PHE A 323 8.34 -23.60 -16.49
C PHE A 323 8.22 -24.83 -17.43
N SER A 324 9.30 -25.59 -17.59
CA SER A 324 9.34 -26.86 -18.32
C SER A 324 8.37 -27.94 -17.79
N TYR A 325 8.17 -28.02 -16.48
CA TYR A 325 7.28 -29.02 -15.86
C TYR A 325 5.81 -28.56 -15.84
N LEU A 326 5.55 -27.25 -15.76
CA LEU A 326 4.20 -26.70 -15.97
C LEU A 326 3.71 -27.03 -17.39
N MET A 327 4.54 -26.79 -18.40
CA MET A 327 4.22 -27.14 -19.79
C MET A 327 4.04 -28.65 -20.01
N LEU A 328 4.77 -29.49 -19.27
CA LEU A 328 4.59 -30.94 -19.30
C LEU A 328 3.31 -31.39 -18.56
N SER A 329 2.89 -30.66 -17.52
CA SER A 329 1.72 -30.99 -16.71
C SER A 329 0.39 -30.72 -17.42
N ILE A 330 0.34 -29.75 -18.34
CA ILE A 330 -0.87 -29.40 -19.09
C ILE A 330 -1.41 -30.58 -19.93
N PRO A 331 -0.63 -31.24 -20.81
CA PRO A 331 -1.14 -32.37 -21.61
C PRO A 331 -1.50 -33.58 -20.73
N ILE A 332 -0.76 -33.81 -19.64
CA ILE A 332 -1.09 -34.86 -18.66
C ILE A 332 -2.41 -34.53 -17.95
N GLY A 333 -2.59 -33.28 -17.53
CA GLY A 333 -3.79 -32.77 -16.89
C GLY A 333 -5.02 -32.84 -17.79
N VAL A 334 -4.90 -32.52 -19.08
CA VAL A 334 -5.98 -32.65 -20.06
C VAL A 334 -6.59 -34.06 -20.09
N VAL A 335 -5.74 -35.09 -19.98
CA VAL A 335 -6.20 -36.49 -19.95
C VAL A 335 -6.68 -36.91 -18.56
N LEU A 336 -6.00 -36.43 -17.51
CA LEU A 336 -6.23 -36.86 -16.13
C LEU A 336 -7.46 -36.18 -15.49
N VAL A 337 -7.73 -34.92 -15.80
CA VAL A 337 -8.83 -34.11 -15.23
C VAL A 337 -10.22 -34.72 -15.44
N PRO A 338 -10.63 -35.22 -16.63
CA PRO A 338 -11.94 -35.87 -16.77
C PRO A 338 -12.03 -37.13 -15.90
N ILE A 339 -10.94 -37.89 -15.76
CA ILE A 339 -10.90 -39.09 -14.91
C ILE A 339 -11.04 -38.72 -13.44
N LEU A 340 -10.30 -37.70 -12.97
CA LEU A 340 -10.36 -37.22 -11.58
C LEU A 340 -11.73 -36.64 -11.23
N SER A 341 -12.36 -35.91 -12.16
CA SER A 341 -13.70 -35.33 -11.99
C SER A 341 -14.76 -36.42 -11.83
N ILE A 342 -14.70 -37.48 -12.62
CA ILE A 342 -15.60 -38.63 -12.51
C ILE A 342 -15.40 -39.38 -11.18
N ILE A 343 -14.14 -39.57 -10.76
CA ILE A 343 -13.82 -40.20 -9.46
C ILE A 343 -14.40 -39.38 -8.30
N TYR A 344 -14.32 -38.06 -8.36
CA TYR A 344 -14.90 -37.18 -7.35
C TYR A 344 -16.44 -37.29 -7.28
N LEU A 345 -17.11 -37.34 -8.44
CA LEU A 345 -18.57 -37.47 -8.53
C LEU A 345 -19.07 -38.81 -7.94
N ILE A 346 -18.35 -39.90 -8.18
CA ILE A 346 -18.74 -41.26 -7.73
C ILE A 346 -18.35 -41.51 -6.26
N ALA A 347 -17.14 -41.09 -5.86
CA ALA A 347 -16.56 -41.43 -4.56
C ALA A 347 -15.85 -40.21 -3.93
N PRO A 348 -16.61 -39.29 -3.31
CA PRO A 348 -16.08 -38.06 -2.71
C PRO A 348 -15.26 -38.31 -1.44
N TRP A 349 -15.25 -39.52 -0.88
CA TRP A 349 -14.48 -39.95 0.30
C TRP A 349 -13.14 -40.61 -0.04
N SER A 350 -12.75 -40.64 -1.32
CA SER A 350 -11.47 -41.22 -1.74
C SER A 350 -10.29 -40.31 -1.41
N ARG A 351 -9.08 -40.88 -1.21
CA ARG A 351 -7.85 -40.09 -1.06
C ARG A 351 -7.59 -39.17 -2.27
N VAL A 352 -8.00 -39.61 -3.46
CA VAL A 352 -7.92 -38.84 -4.71
C VAL A 352 -8.83 -37.60 -4.67
N SER A 353 -10.02 -37.71 -4.07
CA SER A 353 -10.93 -36.57 -3.86
C SER A 353 -10.32 -35.53 -2.92
N ASN A 354 -9.62 -35.95 -1.85
CA ASN A 354 -8.93 -35.01 -0.96
C ASN A 354 -7.80 -34.26 -1.69
N ILE A 355 -7.07 -34.94 -2.59
CA ILE A 355 -6.05 -34.29 -3.44
C ILE A 355 -6.70 -33.27 -4.39
N LEU A 356 -7.86 -33.59 -5.00
CA LEU A 356 -8.57 -32.65 -5.89
C LEU A 356 -9.12 -31.43 -5.13
N GLN A 357 -9.37 -31.55 -3.82
CA GLN A 357 -9.80 -30.44 -2.99
C GLN A 357 -8.67 -29.46 -2.64
N THR A 358 -7.41 -29.79 -2.92
CA THR A 358 -6.28 -28.86 -2.75
C THR A 358 -6.34 -27.71 -3.77
N PRO A 359 -5.95 -26.48 -3.41
CA PRO A 359 -6.15 -25.30 -4.26
C PRO A 359 -5.37 -25.36 -5.57
N LEU A 360 -4.14 -25.87 -5.55
CA LEU A 360 -3.33 -26.07 -6.77
C LEU A 360 -4.02 -27.02 -7.76
N MET A 361 -4.58 -28.13 -7.28
CA MET A 361 -5.25 -29.09 -8.16
C MET A 361 -6.56 -28.55 -8.71
N ARG A 362 -7.30 -27.74 -7.95
CA ARG A 362 -8.47 -27.01 -8.46
C ARG A 362 -8.08 -26.07 -9.59
N PHE A 363 -7.05 -25.25 -9.39
CA PHE A 363 -6.53 -24.36 -10.42
C PHE A 363 -6.07 -25.12 -11.66
N LEU A 364 -5.28 -26.18 -11.51
CA LEU A 364 -4.83 -26.99 -12.64
C LEU A 364 -6.00 -27.64 -13.36
N SER A 365 -7.01 -28.14 -12.63
CA SER A 365 -8.20 -28.74 -13.24
C SER A 365 -9.03 -27.74 -14.03
N TYR A 366 -9.20 -26.51 -13.51
CA TYR A 366 -9.88 -25.42 -14.19
C TYR A 366 -9.14 -25.01 -15.47
N THR A 367 -7.83 -24.78 -15.37
CA THR A 367 -7.00 -24.38 -16.54
C THR A 367 -6.98 -25.45 -17.63
N CYS A 368 -6.82 -26.72 -17.26
CA CYS A 368 -6.89 -27.83 -18.22
C CYS A 368 -8.27 -27.95 -18.85
N SER A 369 -9.35 -27.85 -18.06
CA SER A 369 -10.72 -27.86 -18.58
C SER A 369 -10.96 -26.72 -19.58
N TYR A 370 -10.57 -25.50 -19.24
CA TYR A 370 -10.73 -24.34 -20.12
C TYR A 370 -9.94 -24.48 -21.43
N LEU A 371 -8.71 -24.99 -21.38
CA LEU A 371 -7.93 -25.27 -22.59
C LEU A 371 -8.58 -26.36 -23.45
N THR A 372 -9.12 -27.42 -22.84
CA THR A 372 -9.87 -28.44 -23.59
C THR A 372 -11.13 -27.88 -24.23
N PHE A 373 -11.85 -26.99 -23.54
CA PHE A 373 -13.01 -26.30 -24.06
C PHE A 373 -12.66 -25.51 -25.33
N LEU A 374 -11.59 -24.71 -25.30
CA LEU A 374 -11.15 -23.93 -26.47
C LEU A 374 -10.81 -24.82 -27.67
N VAL A 375 -10.07 -25.91 -27.43
CA VAL A 375 -9.72 -26.85 -28.51
C VAL A 375 -10.97 -27.53 -29.07
N VAL A 376 -11.87 -28.02 -28.21
CA VAL A 376 -13.11 -28.69 -28.65
C VAL A 376 -14.03 -27.73 -29.41
N VAL A 377 -14.19 -26.49 -28.94
CA VAL A 377 -15.02 -25.48 -29.62
C VAL A 377 -14.46 -25.14 -31.01
N MET A 378 -13.13 -24.98 -31.13
CA MET A 378 -12.48 -24.74 -32.42
C MET A 378 -12.62 -25.92 -33.37
N VAL A 379 -12.35 -27.14 -32.90
CA VAL A 379 -12.48 -28.37 -33.70
C VAL A 379 -13.93 -28.58 -34.14
N THR A 380 -14.91 -28.32 -33.26
CA THR A 380 -16.34 -28.42 -33.59
C THR A 380 -16.72 -27.53 -34.76
N LYS A 381 -16.14 -26.32 -34.84
CA LYS A 381 -16.47 -25.36 -35.89
C LYS A 381 -15.68 -25.60 -37.17
N LEU A 382 -14.42 -26.01 -37.08
CA LEU A 382 -13.57 -26.26 -38.23
C LEU A 382 -13.85 -27.60 -38.93
N GLU A 383 -14.09 -28.68 -38.17
CA GLU A 383 -14.22 -30.03 -38.73
C GLU A 383 -15.67 -30.52 -38.79
N LEU A 384 -16.50 -30.20 -37.79
CA LEU A 384 -17.87 -30.73 -37.70
C LEU A 384 -18.89 -29.93 -38.51
N MET A 385 -18.64 -28.66 -38.85
CA MET A 385 -19.62 -27.85 -39.61
C MET A 385 -19.92 -28.42 -41.00
N HIS A 386 -18.91 -29.01 -41.66
CA HIS A 386 -19.11 -29.76 -42.91
C HIS A 386 -20.07 -30.95 -42.77
N THR A 387 -20.21 -31.51 -41.56
CA THR A 387 -21.19 -32.57 -41.26
C THR A 387 -22.54 -32.03 -40.81
N PHE A 388 -22.63 -30.75 -40.38
CA PHE A 388 -23.89 -30.09 -40.05
C PHE A 388 -24.68 -29.67 -41.28
N ASP A 389 -24.03 -29.27 -42.38
CA ASP A 389 -24.69 -29.09 -43.69
C ASP A 389 -25.44 -30.36 -44.15
N SER A 390 -25.02 -31.54 -43.64
CA SER A 390 -25.69 -32.82 -43.88
C SER A 390 -27.03 -32.97 -43.14
N PHE A 391 -27.32 -32.19 -42.08
CA PHE A 391 -28.62 -32.23 -41.38
C PHE A 391 -29.80 -31.92 -42.32
N ALA A 392 -29.57 -31.16 -43.38
CA ALA A 392 -30.58 -30.85 -44.38
C ALA A 392 -30.81 -31.98 -45.40
N CYS A 393 -29.90 -32.96 -45.53
CA CYS A 393 -29.90 -33.88 -46.66
C CYS A 393 -29.66 -35.37 -46.40
N ASP A 394 -29.00 -35.85 -45.32
CA ASP A 394 -28.93 -37.30 -45.01
C ASP A 394 -28.30 -37.58 -43.61
N ASP A 395 -28.75 -38.67 -42.97
CA ASP A 395 -28.38 -39.25 -41.67
C ASP A 395 -27.37 -38.47 -40.81
N PRO A 396 -27.78 -37.79 -39.71
CA PRO A 396 -26.86 -37.08 -38.85
C PRO A 396 -25.89 -38.08 -38.23
N ALA A 397 -24.57 -37.86 -38.41
CA ALA A 397 -23.59 -38.60 -37.65
C ALA A 397 -23.87 -38.36 -36.16
N PRO A 398 -24.33 -39.38 -35.39
CA PRO A 398 -24.75 -39.18 -33.99
C PRO A 398 -23.60 -38.63 -33.13
N PHE A 399 -22.37 -38.86 -33.57
CA PHE A 399 -21.16 -38.29 -33.00
C PHE A 399 -21.12 -36.76 -33.09
N ALA A 400 -21.47 -36.15 -34.23
CA ALA A 400 -21.39 -34.70 -34.41
C ALA A 400 -22.41 -33.95 -33.53
N LEU A 401 -23.64 -34.48 -33.48
CA LEU A 401 -24.68 -33.97 -32.58
C LEU A 401 -24.27 -34.12 -31.10
N ALA A 402 -23.66 -35.25 -30.72
CA ALA A 402 -23.18 -35.47 -29.36
C ALA A 402 -22.09 -34.45 -28.95
N VAL A 403 -21.17 -34.11 -29.84
CA VAL A 403 -20.12 -33.11 -29.59
C VAL A 403 -20.71 -31.70 -29.46
N VAL A 404 -21.68 -31.30 -30.29
CA VAL A 404 -22.34 -29.98 -30.13
C VAL A 404 -23.16 -29.91 -28.84
N ILE A 405 -23.88 -30.97 -28.48
CA ILE A 405 -24.59 -31.03 -27.20
C ILE A 405 -23.60 -30.93 -26.03
N LEU A 406 -22.45 -31.60 -26.12
CA LEU A 406 -21.37 -31.50 -25.14
C LEU A 406 -20.87 -30.05 -25.00
N VAL A 407 -20.62 -29.36 -26.11
CA VAL A 407 -20.17 -27.95 -26.11
C VAL A 407 -21.23 -27.03 -25.50
N VAL A 408 -22.51 -27.20 -25.85
CA VAL A 408 -23.60 -26.41 -25.27
C VAL A 408 -23.72 -26.67 -23.76
N LEU A 409 -23.63 -27.92 -23.32
CA LEU A 409 -23.57 -28.27 -21.89
C LEU A 409 -22.37 -27.64 -21.19
N TRP A 410 -21.22 -27.56 -21.87
CA TRP A 410 -20.03 -26.90 -21.35
C TRP A 410 -20.24 -25.39 -21.16
N ILE A 411 -20.80 -24.72 -22.17
CA ILE A 411 -21.15 -23.29 -22.11
C ILE A 411 -22.15 -23.04 -20.98
N LEU A 412 -23.18 -23.88 -20.84
CA LEU A 412 -24.13 -23.79 -19.74
C LEU A 412 -23.46 -24.00 -18.38
N GLY A 413 -22.46 -24.89 -18.29
CA GLY A 413 -21.67 -25.09 -17.08
C GLY A 413 -20.83 -23.86 -16.69
N LEU A 414 -20.22 -23.19 -17.68
CA LEU A 414 -19.49 -21.93 -17.45
C LEU A 414 -20.45 -20.80 -17.08
N ILE A 415 -21.62 -20.69 -17.74
CA ILE A 415 -22.66 -19.72 -17.38
C ILE A 415 -23.17 -19.96 -15.95
N TRP A 416 -23.35 -21.22 -15.57
CA TRP A 416 -23.78 -21.56 -14.20
C TRP A 416 -22.74 -21.13 -13.16
N GLU A 417 -21.45 -21.30 -13.46
CA GLU A 417 -20.35 -20.84 -12.61
C GLU A 417 -20.36 -19.32 -12.45
N GLU A 418 -20.51 -18.56 -13.54
CA GLU A 418 -20.64 -17.10 -13.49
C GLU A 418 -21.90 -16.64 -12.75
N CYS A 419 -23.04 -17.31 -12.95
CA CYS A 419 -24.27 -17.03 -12.20
C CYS A 419 -24.07 -17.22 -10.70
N LYS A 420 -23.33 -18.26 -10.29
CA LYS A 420 -23.00 -18.48 -8.88
C LYS A 420 -22.12 -17.36 -8.33
N GLN A 421 -21.10 -16.94 -9.07
CA GLN A 421 -20.24 -15.81 -8.67
C GLN A 421 -21.05 -14.50 -8.53
N ILE A 422 -21.99 -14.24 -9.44
CA ILE A 422 -22.90 -13.08 -9.36
C ILE A 422 -23.79 -13.16 -8.12
N MET A 423 -24.27 -14.36 -7.75
CA MET A 423 -25.07 -14.56 -6.55
C MET A 423 -24.26 -14.35 -5.26
N ASP A 424 -23.02 -14.81 -5.23
CA ASP A 424 -22.15 -14.75 -4.05
C ASP A 424 -21.60 -13.33 -3.82
N ALA A 425 -21.22 -12.61 -4.89
CA ALA A 425 -20.63 -11.27 -4.81
C ALA A 425 -21.67 -10.12 -4.93
N GLY A 426 -22.79 -10.35 -5.61
CA GLY A 426 -23.73 -9.30 -6.01
C GLY A 426 -23.39 -8.69 -7.37
N ALA A 427 -24.43 -8.27 -8.11
CA ALA A 427 -24.28 -7.83 -9.50
C ALA A 427 -23.43 -6.54 -9.67
N ALA A 428 -23.55 -5.58 -8.74
CA ALA A 428 -22.80 -4.33 -8.82
C ALA A 428 -21.29 -4.54 -8.72
N ASP A 429 -20.86 -5.36 -7.75
CA ASP A 429 -19.45 -5.66 -7.53
C ASP A 429 -18.91 -6.58 -8.64
N TYR A 430 -19.71 -7.52 -9.12
CA TYR A 430 -19.32 -8.40 -10.23
C TYR A 430 -18.98 -7.63 -11.51
N PHE A 431 -19.84 -6.70 -11.95
CA PHE A 431 -19.63 -5.93 -13.19
C PHE A 431 -18.59 -4.81 -13.05
N SER A 432 -18.12 -4.52 -11.84
CA SER A 432 -17.01 -3.59 -11.62
C SER A 432 -15.68 -4.12 -12.17
N SER A 433 -15.51 -5.45 -12.18
CA SER A 433 -14.33 -6.11 -12.73
C SER A 433 -14.42 -6.22 -14.26
N ILE A 434 -13.39 -5.72 -14.94
CA ILE A 434 -13.34 -5.76 -16.41
C ILE A 434 -13.30 -7.20 -16.95
N TRP A 435 -12.69 -8.12 -16.19
CA TRP A 435 -12.58 -9.53 -16.59
C TRP A 435 -13.93 -10.22 -16.56
N ASN A 436 -14.70 -9.98 -15.51
CA ASN A 436 -16.05 -10.53 -15.34
C ASN A 436 -17.00 -10.00 -16.44
N CYS A 437 -16.84 -8.73 -16.82
CA CYS A 437 -17.57 -8.15 -17.95
C CYS A 437 -17.19 -8.82 -19.29
N ILE A 438 -15.89 -9.09 -19.50
CA ILE A 438 -15.41 -9.83 -20.67
C ILE A 438 -15.97 -11.26 -20.69
N ASP A 439 -15.96 -11.96 -19.56
CA ASP A 439 -16.48 -13.33 -19.44
C ASP A 439 -17.97 -13.41 -19.71
N SER A 440 -18.75 -12.52 -19.10
CA SER A 440 -20.19 -12.40 -19.34
C SER A 440 -20.51 -12.12 -20.81
N THR A 441 -19.76 -11.19 -21.43
CA THR A 441 -19.91 -10.85 -22.85
C THR A 441 -19.52 -12.04 -23.73
N MET A 442 -18.37 -12.66 -23.48
CA MET A 442 -17.90 -13.84 -24.20
C MET A 442 -18.91 -14.99 -24.17
N LEU A 443 -19.38 -15.38 -22.97
CA LEU A 443 -20.33 -16.48 -22.81
C LEU A 443 -21.67 -16.17 -23.47
N SER A 444 -22.13 -14.92 -23.40
CA SER A 444 -23.37 -14.50 -24.08
C SER A 444 -23.26 -14.60 -25.60
N LEU A 445 -22.12 -14.21 -26.18
CA LEU A 445 -21.86 -14.30 -27.63
C LEU A 445 -21.73 -15.74 -28.10
N LEU A 446 -21.03 -16.59 -27.34
CA LEU A 446 -20.90 -18.01 -27.65
C LEU A 446 -22.26 -18.72 -27.55
N LEU A 447 -23.05 -18.46 -26.51
CA LEU A 447 -24.41 -19.00 -26.38
C LEU A 447 -25.31 -18.54 -27.54
N ALA A 448 -25.26 -17.26 -27.91
CA ALA A 448 -26.04 -16.72 -29.02
C ALA A 448 -25.68 -17.41 -30.35
N SER A 449 -24.39 -17.62 -30.64
CA SER A 449 -23.97 -18.35 -31.83
C SER A 449 -24.49 -19.79 -31.85
N PHE A 450 -24.22 -20.58 -30.80
CA PHE A 450 -24.64 -21.99 -30.78
C PHE A 450 -26.16 -22.16 -30.74
N THR A 451 -26.91 -21.23 -30.15
CA THR A 451 -28.38 -21.26 -30.18
C THR A 451 -28.92 -20.97 -31.59
N LEU A 452 -28.35 -20.01 -32.32
CA LEU A 452 -28.72 -19.76 -33.72
C LEU A 452 -28.44 -21.00 -34.58
N GLU A 453 -27.29 -21.63 -34.41
CA GLU A 453 -26.91 -22.86 -35.11
C GLU A 453 -27.78 -24.08 -34.79
N LEU A 454 -28.40 -24.13 -33.61
CA LEU A 454 -29.37 -25.17 -33.28
C LEU A 454 -30.76 -24.85 -33.84
N VAL A 455 -31.18 -23.59 -33.80
CA VAL A 455 -32.52 -23.16 -34.21
C VAL A 455 -32.71 -23.20 -35.73
N ILE A 456 -31.70 -22.79 -36.51
CA ILE A 456 -31.75 -22.72 -37.98
C ILE A 456 -32.07 -24.10 -38.62
N PRO A 457 -31.32 -25.19 -38.37
CA PRO A 457 -31.61 -26.49 -38.96
C PRO A 457 -32.91 -27.10 -38.43
N LEU A 458 -33.28 -26.88 -37.17
CA LEU A 458 -34.56 -27.35 -36.62
C LEU A 458 -35.76 -26.66 -37.29
N ARG A 459 -35.66 -25.35 -37.57
CA ARG A 459 -36.68 -24.61 -38.34
C ARG A 459 -36.75 -25.10 -39.78
N LEU A 460 -35.59 -25.31 -40.41
CA LEU A 460 -35.50 -25.82 -41.78
C LEU A 460 -36.13 -27.22 -41.87
N GLN A 461 -35.82 -28.12 -40.93
CA GLN A 461 -36.39 -29.46 -40.85
C GLN A 461 -37.91 -29.41 -40.62
N HIS A 462 -38.42 -28.53 -39.75
CA HIS A 462 -39.86 -28.36 -39.54
C HIS A 462 -40.60 -27.88 -40.81
N VAL A 463 -39.98 -26.98 -41.58
CA VAL A 463 -40.53 -26.53 -42.88
C VAL A 463 -40.51 -27.66 -43.92
N LEU A 464 -39.41 -28.42 -43.99
CA LEU A 464 -39.27 -29.55 -44.91
C LEU A 464 -40.21 -30.73 -44.56
N SER A 465 -40.44 -30.99 -43.26
CA SER A 465 -41.32 -32.07 -42.79
C SER A 465 -42.81 -31.66 -42.72
N GLY A 466 -43.11 -30.38 -42.49
CA GLY A 466 -44.48 -29.83 -42.53
C GLY A 466 -45.07 -29.69 -43.94
N GLY A 467 -44.26 -29.86 -44.99
CA GLY A 467 -44.66 -29.76 -46.40
C GLY A 467 -45.49 -30.93 -46.95
N SER A 468 -45.98 -31.86 -46.13
CA SER A 468 -46.74 -33.03 -46.60
C SER A 468 -48.27 -32.83 -46.68
N GLY A 469 -48.79 -31.61 -46.46
CA GLY A 469 -50.25 -31.41 -46.52
C GLY A 469 -50.71 -29.98 -46.77
N GLY A 470 -50.74 -29.55 -48.03
CA GLY A 470 -51.50 -28.36 -48.45
C GLY A 470 -50.82 -27.59 -49.58
N ASN A 471 -51.51 -27.46 -50.71
CA ASN A 471 -51.06 -26.75 -51.91
C ASN A 471 -50.65 -25.30 -51.63
N ASN A 472 -49.53 -24.92 -52.25
CA ASN A 472 -49.07 -23.59 -52.68
C ASN A 472 -49.27 -22.38 -51.73
N ASP A 473 -48.13 -21.73 -51.44
CA ASP A 473 -47.97 -20.32 -51.06
C ASP A 473 -47.79 -19.93 -49.58
N THR A 474 -47.26 -20.79 -48.72
CA THR A 474 -46.68 -20.29 -47.46
C THR A 474 -45.39 -20.99 -47.05
N LEU A 475 -44.31 -20.78 -47.81
CA LEU A 475 -43.01 -20.64 -47.15
C LEU A 475 -43.05 -19.29 -46.39
N PRO A 476 -42.61 -19.22 -45.12
CA PRO A 476 -42.41 -17.92 -44.47
C PRO A 476 -41.47 -17.05 -45.32
N PRO A 477 -41.61 -15.71 -45.28
CA PRO A 477 -41.04 -14.76 -46.27
C PRO A 477 -39.50 -14.63 -46.26
N ILE A 478 -38.80 -15.62 -45.71
CA ILE A 478 -37.41 -15.52 -45.27
C ILE A 478 -36.44 -16.19 -46.27
N CYS A 479 -36.91 -17.11 -47.13
CA CYS A 479 -36.06 -17.78 -48.11
C CYS A 479 -36.76 -17.97 -49.47
N LYS A 480 -36.09 -17.60 -50.56
CA LYS A 480 -36.41 -18.06 -51.92
C LYS A 480 -35.30 -18.98 -52.41
N THR A 481 -35.67 -20.16 -52.91
CA THR A 481 -34.75 -21.00 -53.68
C THR A 481 -34.71 -20.47 -55.12
N LEU A 482 -33.62 -19.82 -55.51
CA LEU A 482 -33.41 -19.40 -56.90
C LEU A 482 -32.90 -20.59 -57.71
N ARG A 483 -33.76 -21.18 -58.54
CA ARG A 483 -33.32 -22.10 -59.60
C ARG A 483 -32.84 -21.26 -60.78
N GLY A 484 -31.60 -21.46 -61.20
CA GLY A 484 -31.13 -20.95 -62.48
C GLY A 484 -31.94 -21.56 -63.62
N GLY A 485 -32.74 -20.75 -64.30
CA GLY A 485 -33.30 -21.05 -65.63
C GLY A 485 -34.68 -21.73 -65.66
N GLN A 486 -35.68 -20.92 -66.02
CA GLN A 486 -36.93 -21.24 -66.74
C GLN A 486 -38.12 -21.86 -65.99
N GLU A 487 -39.30 -21.33 -66.37
CA GLU A 487 -40.63 -21.38 -65.74
C GLU A 487 -41.25 -22.77 -65.55
N ASP A 488 -42.10 -22.84 -64.53
CA ASP A 488 -43.20 -23.79 -64.29
C ASP A 488 -42.89 -25.29 -64.19
N THR A 489 -42.85 -25.79 -62.96
CA THR A 489 -43.61 -26.97 -62.48
C THR A 489 -43.29 -27.23 -61.01
N ALA A 490 -44.33 -27.29 -60.16
CA ALA A 490 -44.21 -27.74 -58.78
C ALA A 490 -43.73 -29.20 -58.76
N LEU A 491 -42.50 -29.43 -58.33
CA LEU A 491 -41.97 -30.77 -58.05
C LEU A 491 -41.70 -30.87 -56.55
N PHE A 492 -42.37 -31.84 -55.92
CA PHE A 492 -42.02 -32.36 -54.61
C PHE A 492 -40.53 -32.69 -54.55
N CYS A 493 -39.86 -32.34 -53.45
CA CYS A 493 -38.53 -32.86 -53.13
C CYS A 493 -38.61 -34.39 -52.97
N SER A 494 -38.38 -35.14 -54.04
CA SER A 494 -37.88 -36.50 -53.95
C SER A 494 -36.37 -36.44 -53.91
N VAL A 495 -35.81 -36.92 -52.80
CA VAL A 495 -34.37 -37.18 -52.56
C VAL A 495 -33.72 -37.71 -53.83
N GLY A 496 -32.86 -36.88 -54.42
CA GLY A 496 -32.26 -37.14 -55.73
C GLY A 496 -31.07 -36.24 -55.96
N ARG A 497 -29.99 -36.48 -55.19
CA ARG A 497 -28.57 -36.28 -55.54
C ARG A 497 -28.33 -35.27 -56.69
N ALA A 498 -28.57 -33.98 -56.44
CA ALA A 498 -28.21 -32.91 -57.37
C ALA A 498 -27.83 -31.65 -56.59
N SER A 499 -26.52 -31.44 -56.54
CA SER A 499 -25.77 -30.21 -56.26
C SER A 499 -26.54 -28.88 -56.28
N GLY A 500 -26.46 -28.16 -55.16
CA GLY A 500 -26.39 -26.69 -55.14
C GLY A 500 -27.73 -25.93 -55.15
N ALA A 501 -28.57 -26.12 -54.13
CA ALA A 501 -29.59 -25.12 -53.80
C ALA A 501 -28.94 -24.04 -52.93
N VAL A 502 -28.69 -22.84 -53.50
CA VAL A 502 -28.24 -21.68 -52.73
C VAL A 502 -29.48 -21.00 -52.15
N VAL A 503 -29.56 -20.96 -50.83
CA VAL A 503 -30.61 -20.23 -50.11
C VAL A 503 -30.17 -18.78 -49.97
N VAL A 504 -30.96 -17.85 -50.50
CA VAL A 504 -30.72 -16.40 -50.37
C VAL A 504 -31.75 -15.85 -49.38
N TRP A 505 -31.27 -15.20 -48.31
CA TRP A 505 -32.11 -14.54 -47.32
C TRP A 505 -32.47 -13.11 -47.82
N GLU A 506 -33.75 -12.72 -47.78
CA GLU A 506 -34.19 -11.32 -47.97
C GLU A 506 -34.91 -10.89 -46.67
N PRO A 507 -34.34 -9.97 -45.86
CA PRO A 507 -34.41 -8.52 -46.09
C PRO A 507 -33.14 -7.72 -45.69
N SER A 508 -32.96 -6.49 -46.19
CA SER A 508 -31.78 -5.61 -45.99
C SER A 508 -31.44 -5.21 -44.53
N TRP A 509 -32.26 -5.57 -43.56
CA TRP A 509 -32.13 -5.18 -42.14
C TRP A 509 -31.84 -6.33 -41.18
N VAL A 510 -31.93 -7.60 -41.62
CA VAL A 510 -31.61 -8.78 -40.81
C VAL A 510 -30.52 -9.52 -41.57
N PRO A 511 -29.26 -9.49 -41.08
CA PRO A 511 -28.19 -10.25 -41.71
C PRO A 511 -28.50 -11.74 -41.65
N ASP A 512 -28.03 -12.50 -42.64
CA ASP A 512 -28.15 -13.96 -42.69
C ASP A 512 -27.84 -14.54 -41.31
N PRO A 513 -28.76 -15.29 -40.67
CA PRO A 513 -28.60 -15.71 -39.28
C PRO A 513 -27.40 -16.65 -39.08
N GLU A 514 -26.99 -17.36 -40.15
CA GLU A 514 -25.76 -18.15 -40.21
C GLU A 514 -24.52 -17.23 -40.17
N LEU A 515 -24.48 -16.20 -41.02
CA LEU A 515 -23.40 -15.20 -41.02
C LEU A 515 -23.32 -14.47 -39.67
N LEU A 516 -24.47 -14.15 -39.08
CA LEU A 516 -24.53 -13.55 -37.75
C LEU A 516 -23.97 -14.52 -36.70
N SER A 517 -24.31 -15.81 -36.77
CA SER A 517 -23.73 -16.84 -35.89
C SER A 517 -22.21 -16.89 -36.04
N ASP A 518 -21.68 -16.91 -37.26
CA ASP A 518 -20.23 -16.96 -37.53
C ASP A 518 -19.49 -15.72 -37.03
N ILE A 519 -20.09 -14.53 -37.20
CA ILE A 519 -19.54 -13.27 -36.68
C ILE A 519 -19.51 -13.31 -35.15
N LEU A 520 -20.63 -13.68 -34.50
CA LEU A 520 -20.72 -13.78 -33.04
C LEU A 520 -19.76 -14.83 -32.49
N PHE A 521 -19.63 -15.96 -33.18
CA PHE A 521 -18.68 -17.02 -32.86
C PHE A 521 -17.24 -16.52 -32.92
N THR A 522 -16.87 -15.83 -34.00
CA THR A 522 -15.51 -15.33 -34.20
C THR A 522 -15.14 -14.32 -33.11
N ILE A 523 -16.04 -13.38 -32.80
CA ILE A 523 -15.82 -12.40 -31.73
C ILE A 523 -15.75 -13.10 -30.37
N GLY A 524 -16.70 -13.99 -30.06
CA GLY A 524 -16.71 -14.76 -28.81
C GLY A 524 -15.44 -15.60 -28.64
N THR A 525 -14.93 -16.16 -29.72
CA THR A 525 -13.70 -16.97 -29.73
C THR A 525 -12.45 -16.12 -29.50
N ILE A 526 -12.36 -14.92 -30.11
CA ILE A 526 -11.28 -13.97 -29.84
C ILE A 526 -11.26 -13.58 -28.36
N LEU A 527 -12.41 -13.26 -27.79
CA LEU A 527 -12.54 -12.95 -26.35
C LEU A 527 -12.14 -14.15 -25.48
N SER A 528 -12.50 -15.38 -25.90
CA SER A 528 -12.15 -16.60 -25.18
C SER A 528 -10.66 -16.92 -25.18
N ILE A 529 -9.94 -16.62 -26.26
CA ILE A 529 -8.47 -16.72 -26.26
C ILE A 529 -7.86 -15.61 -25.40
N GLY A 530 -8.40 -14.39 -25.50
CA GLY A 530 -7.99 -13.25 -24.67
C GLY A 530 -8.13 -13.52 -23.16
N ARG A 531 -9.10 -14.34 -22.76
CA ARG A 531 -9.28 -14.78 -21.37
C ARG A 531 -8.07 -15.52 -20.79
N PHE A 532 -7.17 -16.08 -21.61
CA PHE A 532 -5.92 -16.69 -21.12
C PHE A 532 -5.05 -15.72 -20.32
N SER A 533 -5.18 -14.41 -20.56
CA SER A 533 -4.52 -13.37 -19.75
C SER A 533 -4.86 -13.45 -18.25
N PHE A 534 -5.99 -14.05 -17.85
CA PHE A 534 -6.32 -14.24 -16.44
C PHE A 534 -5.44 -15.27 -15.72
N ILE A 535 -4.94 -16.27 -16.44
CA ILE A 535 -4.08 -17.34 -15.89
C ILE A 535 -2.61 -16.87 -15.84
N MET A 536 -2.26 -15.91 -16.69
CA MET A 536 -0.92 -15.38 -16.86
C MET A 536 -0.23 -14.89 -15.56
N PRO A 537 -0.92 -14.26 -14.58
CA PRO A 537 -0.34 -13.86 -13.29
C PRO A 537 0.21 -15.02 -12.45
N ALA A 538 -0.20 -16.26 -12.70
CA ALA A 538 0.32 -17.43 -12.00
C ALA A 538 1.82 -17.66 -12.27
N ASN A 539 2.33 -17.18 -13.41
CA ASN A 539 3.75 -17.25 -13.77
C ASN A 539 4.45 -15.91 -13.48
N GLU A 540 5.67 -15.97 -12.97
CA GLU A 540 6.48 -14.79 -12.65
C GLU A 540 6.84 -13.96 -13.88
N ALA A 541 7.38 -14.60 -14.91
CA ALA A 541 7.81 -13.89 -16.12
C ALA A 541 6.64 -13.22 -16.85
N LEU A 542 5.54 -13.96 -17.05
CA LEU A 542 4.40 -13.44 -17.80
C LEU A 542 3.51 -12.51 -16.95
N GLY A 543 3.38 -12.78 -15.64
CA GLY A 543 2.55 -12.01 -14.74
C GLY A 543 3.08 -10.58 -14.53
N THR A 544 4.38 -10.43 -14.28
CA THR A 544 5.02 -9.10 -14.17
C THR A 544 4.89 -8.29 -15.46
N MET A 545 4.92 -8.93 -16.64
CA MET A 545 4.69 -8.27 -17.93
C MET A 545 3.24 -7.82 -18.10
N LEU A 546 2.26 -8.66 -17.75
CA LEU A 546 0.83 -8.34 -17.90
C LEU A 546 0.41 -7.17 -17.02
N VAL A 547 0.86 -7.13 -15.77
CA VAL A 547 0.50 -6.08 -14.82
C VAL A 547 1.03 -4.73 -15.29
N SER A 548 2.30 -4.67 -15.71
CA SER A 548 2.89 -3.45 -16.28
C SER A 548 2.13 -2.99 -17.54
N PHE A 549 1.71 -3.92 -18.41
CA PHE A 549 0.93 -3.61 -19.60
C PHE A 549 -0.47 -3.07 -19.28
N ARG A 550 -1.16 -3.63 -18.28
CA ARG A 550 -2.50 -3.16 -17.86
C ARG A 550 -2.46 -1.71 -17.38
N ARG A 551 -1.43 -1.33 -16.62
CA ARG A 551 -1.29 0.05 -16.11
C ARG A 551 -0.96 1.04 -17.23
N THR A 552 -0.04 0.71 -18.13
CA THR A 552 0.31 1.59 -19.26
C THR A 552 -0.87 1.77 -20.23
N LEU A 553 -1.77 0.79 -20.35
CA LEU A 553 -3.00 0.93 -21.14
C LEU A 553 -3.92 2.07 -20.65
N MET A 554 -4.00 2.34 -19.35
CA MET A 554 -4.86 3.43 -18.86
C MET A 554 -4.35 4.80 -19.29
N ASP A 555 -3.04 5.00 -19.32
CA ASP A 555 -2.44 6.23 -19.83
C ASP A 555 -2.47 6.27 -21.37
N LEU A 556 -2.41 5.13 -22.05
CA LEU A 556 -2.68 5.02 -23.49
C LEU A 556 -4.02 5.62 -23.85
N PHE A 557 -5.09 5.27 -23.13
CA PHE A 557 -6.44 5.71 -23.46
C PHE A 557 -6.60 7.23 -23.33
N LYS A 558 -5.92 7.87 -22.36
CA LYS A 558 -5.92 9.33 -22.23
C LYS A 558 -5.28 9.99 -23.47
N LEU A 559 -4.15 9.46 -23.94
CA LEU A 559 -3.47 9.95 -25.13
C LEU A 559 -4.23 9.61 -26.42
N LEU A 560 -4.83 8.42 -26.51
CA LEU A 560 -5.68 8.01 -27.63
C LEU A 560 -6.87 8.95 -27.79
N GLY A 561 -7.42 9.50 -26.70
CA GLY A 561 -8.44 10.55 -26.75
C GLY A 561 -8.01 11.77 -27.56
N MET A 562 -6.75 12.21 -27.43
CA MET A 562 -6.18 13.30 -28.24
C MET A 562 -6.05 12.91 -29.71
N PHE A 563 -5.64 11.68 -30.02
CA PHE A 563 -5.60 11.16 -31.38
C PHE A 563 -7.00 11.13 -32.03
N VAL A 564 -8.00 10.65 -31.30
CA VAL A 564 -9.39 10.59 -31.78
C VAL A 564 -9.93 11.99 -32.05
N LEU A 565 -9.62 12.98 -31.20
CA LEU A 565 -10.02 14.36 -31.43
C LEU A 565 -9.44 14.92 -32.74
N VAL A 566 -8.14 14.72 -32.98
CA VAL A 566 -7.49 15.12 -34.22
C VAL A 566 -8.10 14.38 -35.42
N MET A 567 -8.30 13.06 -35.29
CA MET A 567 -8.92 12.24 -36.34
C MET A 567 -10.33 12.75 -36.70
N ILE A 568 -11.19 13.05 -35.72
CA ILE A 568 -12.53 13.58 -35.97
C ILE A 568 -12.47 14.96 -36.62
N ALA A 569 -11.58 15.86 -36.17
CA ALA A 569 -11.42 17.19 -36.74
C ALA A 569 -11.04 17.14 -38.24
N PHE A 570 -10.05 16.30 -38.59
CA PHE A 570 -9.66 16.10 -39.98
C PHE A 570 -10.69 15.30 -40.78
N THR A 571 -11.41 14.35 -40.17
CA THR A 571 -12.52 13.64 -40.82
C THR A 571 -13.63 14.61 -41.21
N CYS A 572 -14.03 15.51 -40.30
CA CYS A 572 -15.00 16.56 -40.61
C CYS A 572 -14.50 17.51 -41.70
N GLY A 573 -13.23 17.93 -41.64
CA GLY A 573 -12.61 18.80 -42.64
C GLY A 573 -12.57 18.16 -44.05
N MET A 574 -12.12 16.91 -44.13
CA MET A 574 -12.04 16.16 -45.39
C MET A 574 -13.44 15.82 -45.93
N ALA A 575 -14.34 15.30 -45.09
CA ALA A 575 -15.71 15.00 -45.52
C ALA A 575 -16.45 16.25 -46.01
N ALA A 576 -16.25 17.41 -45.37
CA ALA A 576 -16.83 18.68 -45.83
C ALA A 576 -16.24 19.16 -47.16
N LEU A 577 -14.93 19.01 -47.34
CA LEU A 577 -14.23 19.39 -48.57
C LEU A 577 -14.69 18.55 -49.78
N TYR A 578 -14.87 17.24 -49.58
CA TYR A 578 -15.26 16.28 -50.63
C TYR A 578 -16.77 16.04 -50.75
N ALA A 579 -17.60 16.51 -49.81
CA ALA A 579 -19.07 16.34 -49.85
C ALA A 579 -19.72 16.75 -51.20
N PRO A 580 -19.34 17.87 -51.85
CA PRO A 580 -19.91 18.25 -53.15
C PRO A 580 -19.50 17.33 -54.31
N ASN A 581 -18.42 16.56 -54.13
CA ASN A 581 -17.82 15.68 -55.13
C ASN A 581 -17.87 14.20 -54.69
N LYS A 582 -18.87 13.83 -53.88
CA LYS A 582 -19.03 12.47 -53.30
C LYS A 582 -18.94 11.34 -54.32
N CYS A 583 -19.41 11.54 -55.55
CA CYS A 583 -19.40 10.51 -56.60
C CYS A 583 -18.02 10.30 -57.25
N MET A 584 -17.09 11.24 -57.07
CA MET A 584 -15.77 11.24 -57.72
C MET A 584 -14.66 10.69 -56.82
N ASN A 585 -14.89 10.59 -55.51
CA ASN A 585 -13.94 10.05 -54.54
C ASN A 585 -14.65 9.11 -53.54
N GLU A 586 -14.27 7.83 -53.56
CA GLU A 586 -14.81 6.80 -52.65
C GLU A 586 -14.24 6.91 -51.24
N SER A 587 -12.99 7.37 -51.11
CA SER A 587 -12.30 7.49 -49.82
C SER A 587 -12.93 8.58 -48.96
N PHE A 588 -13.06 9.81 -49.47
CA PHE A 588 -13.56 10.96 -48.70
C PHE A 588 -15.02 11.34 -48.97
N GLY A 589 -15.77 10.51 -49.72
CA GLY A 589 -17.14 10.83 -50.13
C GLY A 589 -18.20 10.79 -49.02
N THR A 590 -17.97 10.02 -47.96
CA THR A 590 -18.85 9.98 -46.77
C THR A 590 -18.05 10.18 -45.50
N PHE A 591 -18.73 10.54 -44.40
CA PHE A 591 -18.09 10.63 -43.09
C PHE A 591 -17.47 9.29 -42.68
N GLY A 592 -18.21 8.18 -42.85
CA GLY A 592 -17.74 6.84 -42.49
C GLY A 592 -16.54 6.38 -43.33
N SER A 593 -16.56 6.60 -44.64
CA SER A 593 -15.42 6.28 -45.52
C SER A 593 -14.20 7.15 -45.21
N SER A 594 -14.42 8.45 -44.95
CA SER A 594 -13.34 9.38 -44.56
C SER A 594 -12.67 8.94 -43.26
N LEU A 595 -13.47 8.53 -42.28
CA LEU A 595 -12.99 8.02 -40.99
C LEU A 595 -12.19 6.73 -41.18
N TYR A 596 -12.68 5.81 -42.02
CA TYR A 596 -11.98 4.57 -42.36
C TYR A 596 -10.61 4.82 -43.02
N THR A 597 -10.56 5.69 -44.04
CA THR A 597 -9.30 6.04 -44.72
C THR A 597 -8.31 6.72 -43.77
N LEU A 598 -8.78 7.67 -42.95
CA LEU A 598 -7.94 8.37 -41.98
C LEU A 598 -7.45 7.45 -40.86
N PHE A 599 -8.27 6.50 -40.42
CA PHE A 599 -7.88 5.46 -39.46
C PHE A 599 -6.74 4.59 -39.99
N TRP A 600 -6.87 4.03 -41.20
CA TRP A 600 -5.79 3.21 -41.75
C TRP A 600 -4.53 4.01 -42.08
N SER A 601 -4.67 5.29 -42.43
CA SER A 601 -3.53 6.18 -42.60
C SER A 601 -2.79 6.51 -41.30
N LEU A 602 -3.47 6.49 -40.13
CA LEU A 602 -2.83 6.64 -38.82
C LEU A 602 -1.82 5.51 -38.54
N ILE A 603 -2.15 4.29 -38.95
CA ILE A 603 -1.31 3.10 -38.78
C ILE A 603 -0.25 3.00 -39.91
N GLY A 604 -0.31 3.88 -40.92
CA GLY A 604 0.61 3.88 -42.07
C GLY A 604 0.17 3.00 -43.24
N MET A 605 -1.05 2.47 -43.21
CA MET A 605 -1.65 1.64 -44.29
C MET A 605 -2.64 2.42 -45.17
N GLY A 606 -2.66 3.75 -45.09
CA GLY A 606 -3.52 4.59 -45.90
C GLY A 606 -3.04 4.68 -47.35
N ASP A 607 -3.97 4.69 -48.30
CA ASP A 607 -3.65 4.92 -49.71
C ASP A 607 -3.14 6.36 -49.91
N THR A 608 -1.98 6.51 -50.55
CA THR A 608 -1.37 7.81 -50.85
C THR A 608 -2.16 8.57 -51.93
N ALA A 609 -2.89 7.85 -52.78
CA ALA A 609 -3.75 8.41 -53.82
C ALA A 609 -5.17 8.73 -53.33
N ALA A 610 -5.49 8.51 -52.04
CA ALA A 610 -6.84 8.71 -51.51
C ALA A 610 -7.47 10.10 -51.77
N PRO A 611 -6.73 11.23 -51.78
CA PRO A 611 -7.29 12.54 -52.09
C PRO A 611 -7.60 12.75 -53.59
N SER A 612 -7.03 11.93 -54.48
CA SER A 612 -7.25 12.06 -55.92
C SER A 612 -8.68 11.67 -56.34
N PHE A 613 -9.16 12.27 -57.42
CA PHE A 613 -10.45 11.88 -58.01
C PHE A 613 -10.26 10.64 -58.90
N THR A 614 -10.89 9.53 -58.53
CA THR A 614 -10.76 8.24 -59.22
C THR A 614 -11.82 8.01 -60.29
N LYS A 615 -12.91 8.80 -60.26
CA LYS A 615 -14.04 8.69 -61.20
C LYS A 615 -14.38 10.06 -61.81
N ASP A 616 -14.71 10.04 -63.10
CA ASP A 616 -15.26 11.20 -63.78
C ASP A 616 -16.64 11.56 -63.21
N GLY A 617 -16.84 12.84 -62.90
CA GLY A 617 -18.09 13.33 -62.33
C GLY A 617 -19.24 13.32 -63.35
N PRO A 618 -20.51 13.30 -62.90
CA PRO A 618 -21.65 13.43 -63.79
C PRO A 618 -21.60 14.79 -64.54
N LEU A 619 -21.79 14.77 -65.88
CA LEU A 619 -21.68 15.95 -66.75
C LEU A 619 -22.67 17.09 -66.40
N ALA A 620 -23.74 16.80 -65.64
CA ALA A 620 -24.82 17.74 -65.32
C ALA A 620 -24.65 18.49 -63.98
N SER A 621 -23.54 18.30 -63.25
CA SER A 621 -23.33 18.97 -61.95
C SER A 621 -22.41 20.18 -62.07
N LEU A 622 -22.83 21.35 -61.53
CA LEU A 622 -21.98 22.55 -61.39
C LEU A 622 -20.73 22.28 -60.52
N THR A 623 -20.69 21.16 -59.79
CA THR A 623 -19.55 20.77 -58.98
C THR A 623 -18.42 20.13 -59.78
N ASN A 624 -18.67 19.67 -61.02
CA ASN A 624 -17.71 19.05 -61.92
C ASN A 624 -16.95 20.09 -62.78
N ASN A 625 -16.32 21.06 -62.12
CA ASN A 625 -15.48 22.07 -62.78
C ASN A 625 -14.00 21.68 -62.62
N PRO A 626 -13.22 21.50 -63.71
CA PRO A 626 -11.83 21.04 -63.64
C PRO A 626 -10.93 21.97 -62.81
N LEU A 627 -11.18 23.29 -62.83
CA LEU A 627 -10.42 24.25 -62.05
C LEU A 627 -10.69 24.12 -60.54
N ARG A 628 -11.97 23.87 -60.19
CA ARG A 628 -12.39 23.63 -58.81
C ARG A 628 -11.88 22.27 -58.31
N ASN A 629 -11.95 21.24 -59.15
CA ASN A 629 -11.47 19.91 -58.82
C ASN A 629 -9.96 19.92 -58.55
N TYR A 630 -9.17 20.54 -59.43
CA TYR A 630 -7.73 20.72 -59.20
C TYR A 630 -7.44 21.46 -57.87
N GLY A 631 -8.22 22.50 -57.55
CA GLY A 631 -8.10 23.21 -56.28
C GLY A 631 -8.47 22.37 -55.05
N VAL A 632 -9.57 21.61 -55.10
CA VAL A 632 -10.01 20.71 -54.03
C VAL A 632 -9.01 19.58 -53.81
N GLU A 633 -8.49 18.99 -54.88
CA GLU A 633 -7.47 17.94 -54.83
C GLU A 633 -6.18 18.47 -54.21
N THR A 634 -5.71 19.65 -54.63
CA THR A 634 -4.51 20.29 -54.06
C THR A 634 -4.67 20.56 -52.56
N VAL A 635 -5.81 21.13 -52.14
CA VAL A 635 -6.10 21.38 -50.72
C VAL A 635 -6.25 20.06 -49.95
N GLY A 636 -6.85 19.04 -50.57
CA GLY A 636 -7.02 17.73 -49.98
C GLY A 636 -5.70 17.00 -49.75
N PHE A 637 -4.76 17.05 -50.70
CA PHE A 637 -3.40 16.54 -50.51
C PHE A 637 -2.67 17.27 -49.39
N PHE A 638 -2.82 18.59 -49.30
CA PHE A 638 -2.22 19.37 -48.22
C PHE A 638 -2.78 18.99 -46.85
N LEU A 639 -4.12 18.93 -46.70
CA LEU A 639 -4.77 18.56 -45.44
C LEU A 639 -4.47 17.12 -45.02
N TYR A 640 -4.46 16.17 -45.97
CA TYR A 640 -4.11 14.78 -45.70
C TYR A 640 -2.63 14.64 -45.29
N SER A 641 -1.72 15.34 -45.98
CA SER A 641 -0.29 15.34 -45.62
C SER A 641 -0.05 15.98 -44.26
N ALA A 642 -0.76 17.07 -43.94
CA ALA A 642 -0.70 17.71 -42.63
C ALA A 642 -1.21 16.78 -41.53
N TYR A 643 -2.31 16.06 -41.77
CA TYR A 643 -2.83 15.05 -40.86
C TYR A 643 -1.78 13.97 -40.58
N VAL A 644 -1.22 13.34 -41.63
CA VAL A 644 -0.22 12.28 -41.48
C VAL A 644 1.03 12.79 -40.76
N PHE A 645 1.48 14.01 -41.05
CA PHE A 645 2.61 14.62 -40.34
C PHE A 645 2.31 14.82 -38.84
N ILE A 646 1.16 15.40 -38.50
CA ILE A 646 0.77 15.63 -37.11
C ILE A 646 0.59 14.29 -36.38
N SER A 647 -0.11 13.32 -36.98
CA SER A 647 -0.41 12.05 -36.34
C SER A 647 0.81 11.15 -36.19
N MET A 648 1.64 11.03 -37.24
CA MET A 648 2.77 10.10 -37.26
C MET A 648 4.07 10.70 -36.71
N VAL A 649 4.34 11.99 -36.93
CA VAL A 649 5.60 12.60 -36.47
C VAL A 649 5.43 13.21 -35.08
N VAL A 650 4.33 13.90 -34.82
CA VAL A 650 4.17 14.59 -33.53
C VAL A 650 3.55 13.65 -32.50
N LEU A 651 2.35 13.14 -32.77
CA LEU A 651 1.60 12.40 -31.76
C LEU A 651 2.18 11.00 -31.49
N MET A 652 2.70 10.29 -32.49
CA MET A 652 3.34 8.99 -32.27
C MET A 652 4.63 9.12 -31.43
N ASN A 653 5.46 10.13 -31.70
CA ASN A 653 6.67 10.37 -30.92
C ASN A 653 6.35 10.79 -29.48
N LEU A 654 5.30 11.59 -29.29
CA LEU A 654 4.79 11.91 -27.95
C LEU A 654 4.28 10.66 -27.23
N LEU A 655 3.55 9.78 -27.92
CA LEU A 655 3.05 8.53 -27.37
C LEU A 655 4.20 7.63 -26.90
N ILE A 656 5.24 7.46 -27.72
CA ILE A 656 6.43 6.67 -27.36
C ILE A 656 7.13 7.26 -26.13
N ALA A 657 7.29 8.58 -26.07
CA ALA A 657 7.94 9.26 -24.96
C ALA A 657 7.18 9.07 -23.63
N VAL A 658 5.86 9.30 -23.64
CA VAL A 658 5.03 9.14 -22.42
C VAL A 658 4.96 7.67 -22.01
N MET A 659 4.84 6.74 -22.96
CA MET A 659 4.86 5.31 -22.68
C MET A 659 6.19 4.86 -22.07
N SER A 660 7.32 5.39 -22.54
CA SER A 660 8.62 5.05 -21.96
C SER A 660 8.75 5.56 -20.53
N ASN A 661 8.30 6.79 -20.26
CA ASN A 661 8.40 7.37 -18.92
C ASN A 661 7.46 6.66 -17.92
N THR A 662 6.21 6.46 -18.31
CA THR A 662 5.21 5.74 -17.49
C THR A 662 5.64 4.29 -17.25
N PHE A 663 6.20 3.61 -18.26
CA PHE A 663 6.69 2.25 -18.08
C PHE A 663 7.86 2.16 -17.09
N GLN A 664 8.77 3.16 -17.05
CA GLN A 664 9.85 3.21 -16.06
C GLN A 664 9.31 3.40 -14.64
N GLU A 665 8.39 4.34 -14.44
CA GLU A 665 7.75 4.59 -13.14
C GLU A 665 6.99 3.35 -12.62
N ILE A 666 6.32 2.61 -13.53
CA ILE A 666 5.58 1.39 -13.18
C ILE A 666 6.50 0.20 -12.89
N GLN A 667 7.73 0.17 -13.43
CA GLN A 667 8.63 -0.96 -13.24
C GLN A 667 9.05 -1.15 -11.79
N ASP A 668 9.24 -0.06 -11.04
CA ASP A 668 9.72 -0.09 -9.66
C ASP A 668 8.71 -0.77 -8.70
N GLU A 669 7.41 -0.72 -9.01
CA GLU A 669 6.35 -1.34 -8.20
C GLU A 669 5.86 -2.69 -8.75
N ARG A 670 6.40 -3.16 -9.87
CA ARG A 670 5.79 -4.27 -10.64
C ARG A 670 5.71 -5.57 -9.86
N ASP A 671 6.71 -5.85 -9.02
CA ASP A 671 6.79 -7.10 -8.28
C ASP A 671 5.76 -7.13 -7.15
N ILE A 672 5.55 -5.99 -6.49
CA ILE A 672 4.53 -5.84 -5.43
C ILE A 672 3.15 -6.07 -6.05
N GLU A 673 2.88 -5.44 -7.18
CA GLU A 673 1.59 -5.60 -7.86
C GLU A 673 1.37 -6.98 -8.45
N TRP A 674 2.40 -7.59 -9.03
CA TRP A 674 2.31 -8.95 -9.52
C TRP A 674 2.02 -9.92 -8.38
N LYS A 675 2.72 -9.81 -7.24
CA LYS A 675 2.45 -10.64 -6.05
C LYS A 675 1.03 -10.43 -5.53
N PHE A 676 0.51 -9.19 -5.55
CA PHE A 676 -0.87 -8.90 -5.19
C PHE A 676 -1.86 -9.59 -6.13
N ALA A 677 -1.74 -9.39 -7.45
CA ALA A 677 -2.59 -10.00 -8.46
C ALA A 677 -2.51 -11.55 -8.45
N ARG A 678 -1.33 -12.11 -8.19
CA ARG A 678 -1.13 -13.55 -7.99
C ARG A 678 -1.88 -14.06 -6.76
N THR A 679 -1.86 -13.30 -5.67
CA THR A 679 -2.53 -13.67 -4.43
C THR A 679 -4.06 -13.60 -4.58
N GLU A 680 -4.57 -12.57 -5.25
CA GLU A 680 -5.98 -12.45 -5.61
C GLU A 680 -6.44 -13.67 -6.42
N LEU A 681 -5.66 -14.07 -7.43
CA LEU A 681 -5.91 -15.29 -8.20
C LEU A 681 -5.90 -16.53 -7.31
N TRP A 682 -4.89 -16.72 -6.46
CA TRP A 682 -4.79 -17.91 -5.61
C TRP A 682 -5.92 -17.99 -4.58
N LEU A 683 -6.31 -16.85 -3.99
CA LEU A 683 -7.36 -16.82 -2.97
C LEU A 683 -8.71 -17.28 -3.52
N SER A 684 -9.00 -16.98 -4.80
CA SER A 684 -10.22 -17.48 -5.47
C SER A 684 -10.33 -19.01 -5.48
N PHE A 685 -9.21 -19.74 -5.47
CA PHE A 685 -9.19 -21.22 -5.42
C PHE A 685 -9.00 -21.79 -4.01
N ILE A 686 -8.50 -20.98 -3.07
CA ILE A 686 -8.34 -21.36 -1.65
C ILE A 686 -9.69 -21.36 -0.94
N VAL A 687 -10.57 -20.38 -1.22
CA VAL A 687 -11.92 -20.35 -0.67
C VAL A 687 -12.67 -21.63 -1.09
N PRO A 688 -13.37 -22.32 -0.16
CA PRO A 688 -14.04 -23.59 -0.46
C PRO A 688 -15.15 -23.41 -1.49
N GLY A 689 -14.83 -23.70 -2.76
CA GLY A 689 -15.78 -23.75 -3.88
C GLY A 689 -16.05 -25.16 -4.39
N CYS A 690 -16.85 -25.27 -5.45
CA CYS A 690 -17.06 -26.53 -6.15
C CYS A 690 -15.72 -26.98 -6.79
N PRO A 691 -15.14 -28.13 -6.41
CA PRO A 691 -13.80 -28.52 -6.88
C PRO A 691 -13.78 -29.08 -8.30
N VAL A 692 -14.95 -29.14 -8.96
CA VAL A 692 -15.10 -29.77 -10.28
C VAL A 692 -15.33 -28.68 -11.33
N PRO A 693 -14.46 -28.57 -12.35
CA PRO A 693 -14.63 -27.59 -13.42
C PRO A 693 -15.77 -27.98 -14.38
N ALA A 694 -16.27 -27.03 -15.18
CA ALA A 694 -17.16 -27.31 -16.30
C ALA A 694 -16.53 -28.38 -17.22
N PRO A 695 -17.30 -29.29 -17.85
CA PRO A 695 -18.76 -29.38 -17.90
C PRO A 695 -19.40 -30.10 -16.70
N PHE A 696 -18.59 -30.74 -15.86
CA PHE A 696 -19.09 -31.62 -14.79
C PHE A 696 -19.72 -30.89 -13.60
N ASN A 697 -19.54 -29.56 -13.51
CA ASN A 697 -20.17 -28.70 -12.50
C ASN A 697 -21.72 -28.70 -12.57
N VAL A 698 -22.31 -28.95 -13.75
CA VAL A 698 -23.78 -29.01 -13.90
C VAL A 698 -24.38 -30.25 -13.22
N ILE A 699 -23.59 -31.31 -13.05
CA ILE A 699 -24.06 -32.55 -12.43
C ILE A 699 -23.94 -32.39 -10.91
N PRO A 700 -25.05 -32.33 -10.16
CA PRO A 700 -24.99 -32.18 -8.72
C PRO A 700 -24.32 -33.41 -8.10
N SER A 701 -23.33 -33.17 -7.23
CA SER A 701 -22.67 -34.23 -6.47
C SER A 701 -23.65 -34.98 -5.58
N THR A 702 -23.37 -36.24 -5.26
CA THR A 702 -24.18 -37.05 -4.35
C THR A 702 -24.36 -36.39 -2.98
N LYS A 703 -23.35 -35.64 -2.50
CA LYS A 703 -23.42 -34.83 -1.27
C LYS A 703 -24.44 -33.69 -1.40
N THR A 704 -24.34 -32.87 -2.45
CA THR A 704 -25.28 -31.76 -2.68
C THR A 704 -26.72 -32.22 -2.91
N ILE A 705 -26.92 -33.39 -3.52
CA ILE A 705 -28.27 -33.98 -3.66
C ILE A 705 -28.81 -34.36 -2.28
N LEU A 706 -27.99 -34.97 -1.42
CA LEU A 706 -28.37 -35.33 -0.06
C LEU A 706 -28.68 -34.10 0.79
N ASP A 707 -27.86 -33.05 0.70
CA ASP A 707 -28.07 -31.79 1.42
C ASP A 707 -29.32 -31.06 0.91
N ALA A 708 -29.56 -31.03 -0.40
CA ALA A 708 -30.77 -30.47 -0.99
C ALA A 708 -32.02 -31.25 -0.58
N ILE A 709 -31.94 -32.57 -0.48
CA ILE A 709 -33.03 -33.43 0.03
C ILE A 709 -33.28 -33.12 1.52
N VAL A 710 -32.24 -33.03 2.35
CA VAL A 710 -32.36 -32.66 3.77
C VAL A 710 -32.94 -31.27 3.93
N TRP A 711 -32.47 -30.28 3.17
CA TRP A 711 -32.98 -28.91 3.14
C TRP A 711 -34.44 -28.86 2.69
N PHE A 712 -34.79 -29.59 1.63
CA PHE A 712 -36.17 -29.68 1.14
C PHE A 712 -37.09 -30.30 2.18
N PHE A 713 -36.64 -31.35 2.89
CA PHE A 713 -37.38 -31.93 3.99
C PHE A 713 -37.47 -30.99 5.20
N GLN A 714 -36.42 -30.26 5.55
CA GLN A 714 -36.45 -29.24 6.63
C GLN A 714 -37.43 -28.11 6.31
N LYS A 715 -37.46 -27.65 5.06
CA LYS A 715 -38.35 -26.58 4.60
C LYS A 715 -39.81 -27.04 4.47
N CYS A 716 -40.03 -28.29 4.03
CA CYS A 716 -41.36 -28.90 4.00
C CYS A 716 -41.89 -29.28 5.40
N CYS A 717 -41.03 -29.49 6.40
CA CYS A 717 -41.44 -29.84 7.76
C CYS A 717 -41.77 -28.61 8.64
N GLY A 718 -41.52 -27.37 8.18
CA GLY A 718 -42.01 -26.15 8.82
C GLY A 718 -41.59 -25.93 10.29
N CYS A 719 -40.55 -26.62 10.78
CA CYS A 719 -40.05 -26.40 12.14
C CYS A 719 -38.89 -25.41 12.12
N CYS A 720 -39.15 -24.17 12.53
CA CYS A 720 -38.14 -23.22 12.99
C CYS A 720 -37.58 -23.69 14.35
N CYS A 721 -36.58 -24.57 14.34
CA CYS A 721 -35.76 -24.81 15.54
C CYS A 721 -34.44 -24.05 15.36
N LYS A 722 -34.43 -22.77 15.74
CA LYS A 722 -33.19 -22.15 16.22
C LYS A 722 -32.83 -22.88 17.51
N LEU A 723 -31.65 -23.48 17.55
CA LEU A 723 -31.07 -24.08 18.74
C LEU A 723 -30.58 -22.96 19.65
N ASP A 724 -31.50 -22.36 20.41
CA ASP A 724 -31.12 -21.70 21.66
C ASP A 724 -31.43 -22.67 22.79
N GLY A 725 -30.42 -22.92 23.62
CA GLY A 725 -30.51 -23.83 24.75
C GLY A 725 -31.56 -23.34 25.74
N ASP A 726 -32.70 -24.02 25.78
CA ASP A 726 -33.22 -24.57 27.03
C ASP A 726 -34.36 -25.56 26.76
N GLY A 727 -34.47 -26.56 27.64
CA GLY A 727 -35.27 -27.76 27.45
C GLY A 727 -36.75 -27.53 27.08
N GLY A 728 -37.10 -27.81 25.84
CA GLY A 728 -38.47 -27.95 25.35
C GLY A 728 -38.59 -29.05 24.29
N SER A 729 -39.46 -30.04 24.52
CA SER A 729 -39.68 -31.15 23.58
C SER A 729 -40.31 -30.65 22.27
N CYS A 730 -39.63 -30.79 21.14
CA CYS A 730 -40.14 -30.37 19.84
C CYS A 730 -40.86 -31.52 19.09
N CYS A 731 -41.97 -31.18 18.41
CA CYS A 731 -42.99 -32.07 17.86
C CYS A 731 -42.68 -32.72 16.50
N CYS A 732 -41.45 -33.22 16.26
CA CYS A 732 -41.10 -33.93 15.03
C CYS A 732 -40.59 -35.35 15.31
N ASN A 733 -41.50 -36.24 15.73
CA ASN A 733 -41.21 -37.64 16.03
C ASN A 733 -41.64 -38.56 14.85
N ILE A 734 -41.00 -38.40 13.69
CA ILE A 734 -41.18 -39.29 12.52
C ILE A 734 -40.02 -40.32 12.50
N PRO A 735 -40.27 -41.62 12.77
CA PRO A 735 -39.24 -42.63 13.03
C PRO A 735 -38.24 -42.96 11.88
N PRO A 736 -38.57 -42.90 10.57
CA PRO A 736 -37.59 -43.23 9.53
C PRO A 736 -36.41 -42.23 9.46
N ILE A 737 -36.65 -40.95 9.76
CA ILE A 737 -35.61 -39.90 9.69
C ILE A 737 -34.60 -40.05 10.83
N ARG A 738 -35.06 -40.40 12.04
CA ARG A 738 -34.18 -40.63 13.19
C ARG A 738 -33.27 -41.83 12.98
N TRP A 739 -33.73 -42.90 12.31
CA TRP A 739 -32.91 -44.08 12.02
C TRP A 739 -31.81 -43.78 10.99
N ILE A 740 -32.13 -43.00 9.95
CA ILE A 740 -31.16 -42.56 8.94
C ILE A 740 -30.10 -41.64 9.59
N VAL A 741 -30.52 -40.61 10.33
CA VAL A 741 -29.60 -39.68 11.01
C VAL A 741 -28.71 -40.40 12.04
N LYS A 742 -29.23 -41.38 12.80
CA LYS A 742 -28.42 -42.17 13.75
C LYS A 742 -27.42 -43.11 13.08
N GLN A 743 -27.72 -43.63 11.90
CA GLN A 743 -26.77 -44.45 11.13
C GLN A 743 -25.68 -43.59 10.49
N PHE A 744 -26.01 -42.38 10.04
CA PHE A 744 -25.02 -41.43 9.48
C PHE A 744 -24.13 -40.79 10.56
N GLN A 745 -24.63 -40.53 11.76
CA GLN A 745 -23.81 -40.08 12.90
C GLN A 745 -22.77 -41.12 13.34
N ARG A 746 -23.05 -42.43 13.18
CA ARG A 746 -22.08 -43.51 13.45
C ARG A 746 -20.94 -43.59 12.43
N ILE A 747 -21.08 -42.94 11.27
CA ILE A 747 -20.09 -42.93 10.19
C ILE A 747 -19.27 -41.62 10.19
N GLY A 748 -19.41 -40.77 11.22
CA GLY A 748 -18.55 -39.60 11.43
C GLY A 748 -18.84 -38.39 10.53
N TYR A 749 -20.06 -38.25 10.01
CA TYR A 749 -20.47 -37.14 9.16
C TYR A 749 -21.62 -36.35 9.80
N CYS A 750 -21.29 -35.43 10.70
CA CYS A 750 -22.06 -34.22 11.08
C CYS A 750 -21.28 -33.48 12.18
N LYS A 751 -20.37 -32.58 11.80
CA LYS A 751 -20.22 -31.33 12.56
C LYS A 751 -21.42 -30.47 12.15
N THR A 752 -22.23 -30.08 13.12
CA THR A 752 -23.29 -29.08 12.93
C THR A 752 -22.65 -27.82 12.37
N GLY A 753 -22.83 -27.59 11.08
CA GLY A 753 -22.62 -26.28 10.49
C GLY A 753 -23.68 -25.35 11.08
N GLU A 754 -23.23 -24.44 11.93
CA GLU A 754 -23.98 -23.22 12.18
C GLU A 754 -24.20 -22.55 10.82
N THR A 755 -25.44 -22.18 10.58
CA THR A 755 -25.86 -21.43 9.40
C THR A 755 -25.04 -20.16 9.26
N GLU A 756 -24.20 -20.09 8.23
CA GLU A 756 -23.69 -18.85 7.65
C GLU A 756 -24.87 -18.06 7.04
N GLN A 757 -25.62 -17.36 7.89
CA GLN A 757 -26.50 -16.25 7.49
C GLN A 757 -26.23 -14.96 8.26
N GLU A 758 -25.18 -14.91 9.08
CA GLU A 758 -24.67 -13.67 9.68
C GLU A 758 -23.17 -13.54 9.41
N LYS A 759 -22.82 -13.16 8.18
CA LYS A 759 -21.60 -12.40 7.86
C LYS A 759 -21.71 -11.90 6.44
N VAL A 760 -22.19 -10.66 6.35
CA VAL A 760 -21.98 -9.58 5.38
C VAL A 760 -23.30 -8.83 5.29
N LYS A 761 -23.59 -8.07 6.35
CA LYS A 761 -24.50 -6.94 6.28
C LYS A 761 -23.67 -5.73 6.63
N TYR A 762 -23.51 -4.86 5.65
CA TYR A 762 -22.86 -3.55 5.71
C TYR A 762 -23.03 -2.89 7.08
N THR A 763 -21.91 -2.63 7.76
CA THR A 763 -21.87 -1.69 8.88
C THR A 763 -22.06 -0.28 8.34
N THR A 764 -23.33 0.11 8.25
CA THR A 764 -23.75 1.51 8.31
C THR A 764 -24.13 1.82 9.75
N LEU A 765 -23.58 2.94 10.23
CA LEU A 765 -23.74 3.56 11.54
C LEU A 765 -25.17 3.46 12.12
N LYS A 766 -25.28 3.10 13.41
CA LYS A 766 -26.14 3.76 14.39
C LYS A 766 -25.84 3.30 15.83
N ASP A 767 -25.94 4.27 16.73
CA ASP A 767 -25.64 4.24 18.16
C ASP A 767 -26.64 3.45 19.02
N ASP A 768 -26.19 3.21 20.26
CA ASP A 768 -26.90 2.96 21.52
C ASP A 768 -27.37 1.55 21.96
N GLU A 769 -26.70 1.12 23.04
CA GLU A 769 -27.18 0.56 24.32
C GLU A 769 -27.63 -0.91 24.52
N THR A 770 -26.95 -1.52 25.52
CA THR A 770 -27.36 -2.52 26.53
C THR A 770 -27.21 -4.03 26.29
N THR A 771 -26.13 -4.56 26.87
CA THR A 771 -25.99 -5.65 27.88
C THR A 771 -26.49 -7.08 27.63
N GLU A 772 -25.57 -8.00 27.96
CA GLU A 772 -25.70 -9.42 28.34
C GLU A 772 -25.64 -10.49 27.24
N LEU A 773 -24.42 -11.00 26.98
CA LEU A 773 -24.06 -12.44 26.81
C LEU A 773 -22.59 -12.55 26.37
N SER A 774 -21.66 -12.62 27.33
CA SER A 774 -20.21 -12.67 27.05
C SER A 774 -19.47 -13.59 28.02
N GLU A 775 -19.45 -14.90 27.78
CA GLU A 775 -18.53 -15.79 28.50
C GLU A 775 -17.78 -16.81 27.61
N THR A 776 -18.10 -16.95 26.31
CA THR A 776 -17.36 -17.85 25.40
C THR A 776 -16.49 -17.15 24.35
N ASP A 777 -16.73 -15.87 24.05
CA ASP A 777 -15.89 -15.09 23.12
C ASP A 777 -14.67 -14.42 23.80
N SER A 778 -14.69 -14.27 25.13
CA SER A 778 -13.65 -13.56 25.89
C SER A 778 -12.31 -14.30 25.96
N GLN A 779 -12.29 -15.64 25.85
CA GLN A 779 -11.04 -16.41 25.80
C GLN A 779 -10.35 -16.40 24.43
N SER A 780 -11.08 -16.20 23.33
CA SER A 780 -10.51 -16.19 21.97
C SER A 780 -9.98 -14.80 21.55
N GLN A 781 -10.61 -13.73 22.05
CA GLN A 781 -10.13 -12.35 21.87
C GLN A 781 -8.87 -12.04 22.69
N GLY A 782 -8.75 -12.61 23.91
CA GLY A 782 -7.60 -12.36 24.79
C GLY A 782 -6.27 -12.73 24.17
N SER A 783 -6.19 -13.86 23.46
CA SER A 783 -4.93 -14.38 22.93
C SER A 783 -4.45 -13.68 21.64
N SER A 784 -5.38 -13.19 20.81
CA SER A 784 -5.03 -12.33 19.65
C SER A 784 -4.60 -10.94 20.09
N MET A 785 -5.25 -10.38 21.13
CA MET A 785 -4.81 -9.13 21.76
C MET A 785 -3.42 -9.26 22.39
N ASP A 786 -3.13 -10.39 23.05
CA ASP A 786 -1.81 -10.65 23.64
C ASP A 786 -0.70 -10.68 22.58
N LEU A 787 -0.93 -11.36 21.45
CA LEU A 787 0.01 -11.35 20.32
C LEU A 787 0.19 -9.93 19.79
N MET A 788 -0.89 -9.18 19.61
CA MET A 788 -0.83 -7.81 19.09
C MET A 788 -0.03 -6.89 20.02
N CYS A 789 -0.24 -6.98 21.34
CA CYS A 789 0.54 -6.25 22.32
C CYS A 789 2.03 -6.61 22.27
N ILE A 790 2.38 -7.88 22.03
CA ILE A 790 3.77 -8.32 21.87
C ILE A 790 4.37 -7.69 20.60
N LEU A 791 3.66 -7.74 19.47
CA LEU A 791 4.13 -7.18 18.20
C LEU A 791 4.33 -5.66 18.29
N ILE A 792 3.35 -4.93 18.83
CA ILE A 792 3.46 -3.49 19.04
C ILE A 792 4.64 -3.18 19.96
N ARG A 793 4.82 -3.92 21.05
CA ARG A 793 5.96 -3.69 21.96
C ARG A 793 7.32 -3.94 21.28
N ARG A 794 7.43 -4.95 20.40
CA ARG A 794 8.65 -5.18 19.60
C ARG A 794 8.87 -4.03 18.61
N TYR A 795 7.82 -3.63 17.89
CA TYR A 795 7.85 -2.53 16.93
C TYR A 795 8.26 -1.20 17.57
N VAL A 796 7.60 -0.78 18.65
CA VAL A 796 7.90 0.48 19.36
C VAL A 796 9.37 0.52 19.79
N ARG A 797 9.89 -0.57 20.35
CA ARG A 797 11.30 -0.66 20.74
C ARG A 797 12.25 -0.60 19.56
N GLN A 798 11.88 -1.14 18.42
CA GLN A 798 12.70 -1.05 17.21
C GLN A 798 12.68 0.38 16.67
N ALA A 799 11.51 0.99 16.56
CA ALA A 799 11.35 2.37 16.08
C ALA A 799 12.10 3.38 16.96
N GLU A 800 12.10 3.18 18.29
CA GLU A 800 12.89 3.99 19.21
C GLU A 800 14.40 3.86 18.96
N ARG A 801 14.90 2.65 18.71
CA ARG A 801 16.33 2.43 18.37
C ARG A 801 16.71 3.08 17.04
N GLU A 802 15.88 2.93 16.02
CA GLU A 802 16.10 3.55 14.71
C GLU A 802 16.11 5.08 14.82
N LYS A 803 15.26 5.65 15.68
CA LYS A 803 15.25 7.09 16.00
C LYS A 803 16.53 7.52 16.73
N GLU A 804 17.05 6.71 17.64
CA GLU A 804 18.32 6.97 18.33
C GLU A 804 19.52 6.95 17.36
N GLU A 805 19.60 5.96 16.47
CA GLU A 805 20.68 5.83 15.49
C GLU A 805 20.66 6.95 14.42
N GLY A 806 19.48 7.47 14.07
CA GLY A 806 19.35 8.55 13.09
C GLY A 806 19.68 9.96 13.61
N ASN A 807 19.82 10.15 14.93
CA ASN A 807 19.91 11.47 15.55
C ASN A 807 21.35 11.97 15.78
N ASP A 808 22.37 11.26 15.26
CA ASP A 808 23.78 11.56 15.51
C ASP A 808 24.17 13.00 15.11
N ASP A 809 23.63 13.52 13.99
CA ASP A 809 23.94 14.87 13.49
C ASP A 809 23.36 15.99 14.40
N ALA A 810 22.14 15.83 14.89
CA ALA A 810 21.55 16.81 15.81
C ALA A 810 22.09 16.65 17.24
N ALA A 811 22.45 15.43 17.64
CA ALA A 811 23.18 15.18 18.86
C ALA A 811 24.55 15.86 18.84
N GLU A 812 25.24 15.88 17.69
CA GLU A 812 26.50 16.62 17.52
C GLU A 812 26.30 18.14 17.69
N ASP A 813 25.28 18.73 17.07
CA ASP A 813 24.97 20.16 17.23
C ASP A 813 24.58 20.51 18.68
N MET A 814 23.79 19.66 19.34
CA MET A 814 23.49 19.82 20.77
C MET A 814 24.73 19.69 21.64
N MET A 815 25.63 18.76 21.34
CA MET A 815 26.87 18.58 22.08
C MET A 815 27.80 19.78 21.88
N LYS A 816 27.87 20.35 20.68
CA LYS A 816 28.57 21.62 20.42
C LYS A 816 28.00 22.76 21.25
N LYS A 817 26.69 22.96 21.22
CA LYS A 817 26.02 23.98 22.05
C LYS A 817 26.28 23.75 23.53
N HIS A 818 26.17 22.51 24.02
CA HIS A 818 26.47 22.20 25.42
C HIS A 818 27.93 22.55 25.79
N ILE A 819 28.89 22.24 24.91
CA ILE A 819 30.30 22.63 25.08
C ILE A 819 30.42 24.15 25.16
N GLU A 820 29.80 24.90 24.26
CA GLU A 820 29.80 26.38 24.28
C GLU A 820 29.20 26.93 25.59
N ARG A 821 28.06 26.38 26.05
CA ARG A 821 27.43 26.77 27.33
C ARG A 821 28.35 26.52 28.52
N THR A 822 28.99 25.35 28.55
CA THR A 822 29.95 25.01 29.61
C THR A 822 31.18 25.92 29.57
N GLY A 823 31.66 26.25 28.37
CA GLY A 823 32.73 27.23 28.15
C GLY A 823 32.36 28.60 28.74
N ALA A 824 31.20 29.15 28.39
CA ALA A 824 30.73 30.45 28.89
C ALA A 824 30.56 30.47 30.43
N LYS A 825 30.04 29.38 31.03
CA LYS A 825 29.93 29.26 32.50
C LYS A 825 31.30 29.24 33.18
N ILE A 826 32.30 28.60 32.56
CA ILE A 826 33.67 28.57 33.07
C ILE A 826 34.31 29.95 32.98
N GLU A 827 34.19 30.65 31.85
CA GLU A 827 34.72 32.00 31.67
C GLU A 827 34.18 32.97 32.73
N LYS A 828 32.87 32.97 32.96
CA LYS A 828 32.23 33.82 33.98
C LYS A 828 32.69 33.49 35.40
N ARG A 829 32.91 32.21 35.72
CA ARG A 829 33.50 31.79 37.01
C ARG A 829 34.95 32.25 37.16
N VAL A 830 35.71 32.22 36.06
CA VAL A 830 37.08 32.71 36.02
C VAL A 830 37.10 34.22 36.25
N GLU A 831 36.20 35.00 35.63
CA GLU A 831 36.06 36.44 35.87
C GLU A 831 35.74 36.75 37.34
N GLN A 832 34.79 36.04 37.96
CA GLN A 832 34.47 36.21 39.38
C GLN A 832 35.66 35.87 40.30
N LEU A 833 36.46 34.87 39.93
CA LEU A 833 37.68 34.52 40.65
C LEU A 833 38.73 35.62 40.51
N TYR A 834 38.90 36.21 39.33
CA TYR A 834 39.77 37.36 39.11
C TYR A 834 39.34 38.58 39.92
N GLU A 835 38.03 38.86 39.99
CA GLU A 835 37.49 39.98 40.75
C GLU A 835 37.72 39.80 42.27
N ARG A 836 37.55 38.57 42.77
CA ARG A 836 37.91 38.20 44.15
C ARG A 836 39.42 38.26 44.39
N LEU A 837 40.23 37.87 43.41
CA LEU A 837 41.68 37.97 43.49
C LEU A 837 42.11 39.44 43.59
N GLY A 838 41.50 40.32 42.80
CA GLY A 838 41.74 41.77 42.87
C GLY A 838 41.37 42.37 44.22
N LEU A 839 40.28 41.93 44.85
CA LEU A 839 39.93 42.30 46.23
C LEU A 839 40.95 41.78 47.26
N VAL A 840 41.49 40.58 47.05
CA VAL A 840 42.55 40.02 47.92
C VAL A 840 43.86 40.79 47.74
N GLU A 841 44.23 41.16 46.50
CA GLU A 841 45.39 42.00 46.22
C GLU A 841 45.25 43.40 46.85
N TYR A 842 44.06 43.99 46.77
CA TYR A 842 43.75 45.26 47.43
C TYR A 842 43.90 45.14 48.95
N ASN A 843 43.33 44.10 49.57
CA ASN A 843 43.47 43.84 51.01
C ASN A 843 44.93 43.55 51.42
N MET A 844 45.70 42.84 50.59
CA MET A 844 47.15 42.67 50.80
C MET A 844 47.89 44.00 50.76
N SER A 845 47.53 44.89 49.84
CA SER A 845 48.16 46.21 49.75
C SER A 845 47.88 47.08 50.98
N ASP A 846 46.68 46.98 51.57
CA ASP A 846 46.34 47.65 52.83
C ASP A 846 47.06 47.02 54.03
N VAL A 847 47.25 45.70 54.05
CA VAL A 847 48.07 45.01 55.07
C VAL A 847 49.54 45.43 54.97
N GLN A 848 50.10 45.53 53.76
CA GLN A 848 51.47 46.02 53.54
C GLN A 848 51.63 47.48 53.96
N LYS A 849 50.59 48.30 53.77
CA LYS A 849 50.56 49.69 54.24
C LYS A 849 50.53 49.75 55.79
N GLY A 850 49.73 48.88 56.41
CA GLY A 850 49.73 48.68 57.86
C GLY A 850 51.07 48.19 58.42
N GLU A 851 51.75 47.26 57.75
CA GLU A 851 53.11 46.84 58.09
C GLU A 851 54.11 47.99 57.96
N SER A 852 54.01 48.81 56.92
CA SER A 852 54.87 49.99 56.74
C SER A 852 54.68 51.03 57.84
N ASP A 853 53.45 51.22 58.33
CA ASP A 853 53.13 52.11 59.44
C ASP A 853 53.59 51.55 60.80
N ILE A 854 53.50 50.22 60.99
CA ILE A 854 54.06 49.52 62.17
C ILE A 854 55.59 49.62 62.18
N VAL A 855 56.24 49.44 61.03
CA VAL A 855 57.69 49.61 60.89
C VAL A 855 58.09 51.06 61.16
N LYS A 856 57.28 52.04 60.76
CA LYS A 856 57.51 53.47 61.07
C LYS A 856 57.42 53.77 62.56
N LEU A 857 56.41 53.21 63.24
CA LEU A 857 56.24 53.30 64.70
C LEU A 857 57.35 52.55 65.47
N GLN A 858 57.86 51.45 64.92
CA GLN A 858 59.00 50.74 65.47
C GLN A 858 60.33 51.47 65.21
N LEU A 859 60.45 52.21 64.10
CA LEU A 859 61.61 53.05 63.76
C LEU A 859 61.76 54.21 64.76
N GLU A 860 60.66 54.87 65.12
CA GLU A 860 60.63 55.92 66.15
C GLU A 860 60.98 55.38 67.55
N HIS A 861 60.70 54.11 67.83
CA HIS A 861 61.09 53.46 69.08
C HIS A 861 62.56 52.96 69.08
N LEU A 862 63.14 52.75 67.90
CA LEU A 862 64.51 52.24 67.70
C LEU A 862 65.59 53.34 67.62
N GLU A 863 65.22 54.61 67.39
CA GLU A 863 66.17 55.73 67.45
C GLU A 863 66.76 55.97 68.86
N MET A 864 66.21 55.31 69.90
CA MET A 864 66.69 55.36 71.28
C MET A 864 67.71 54.26 71.65
N SER A 865 68.07 53.32 70.77
CA SER A 865 69.01 52.24 71.11
C SER A 865 69.96 51.87 69.97
N LYS A 866 70.90 52.77 69.68
CA LYS A 866 71.90 52.60 68.63
C LYS A 866 73.31 52.39 69.20
N VAL A 867 73.62 51.21 69.77
CA VAL A 867 75.01 50.82 70.13
C VAL A 867 75.37 49.32 69.91
N HIS A 868 74.54 48.47 69.28
CA HIS A 868 74.95 47.04 69.19
C HIS A 868 74.63 46.25 67.91
N SER A 869 74.52 46.88 66.74
CA SER A 869 74.17 46.15 65.51
C SER A 869 75.01 46.55 64.29
N GLU A 870 76.32 46.36 64.38
CA GLU A 870 77.19 46.27 63.18
C GLU A 870 77.67 44.84 62.90
N ASN A 871 77.22 43.85 63.69
CA ASN A 871 77.61 42.44 63.53
C ASN A 871 76.47 41.51 63.03
N ARG A 872 75.23 41.99 62.94
CA ARG A 872 74.07 41.20 62.44
C ARG A 872 73.86 41.32 60.92
N GLU A 873 74.19 42.45 60.30
CA GLU A 873 74.01 42.62 58.84
C GLU A 873 74.92 41.70 58.02
N ARG A 874 76.16 41.42 58.46
CA ARG A 874 77.04 40.46 57.77
C ARG A 874 76.63 38.99 57.92
N GLN A 875 75.84 38.64 58.93
CA GLN A 875 75.30 37.29 59.07
C GLN A 875 73.98 37.12 58.30
N LEU A 876 73.16 38.18 58.22
CA LEU A 876 71.91 38.15 57.47
C LEU A 876 72.14 38.12 55.95
N ASP A 877 73.14 38.85 55.42
CA ASP A 877 73.49 38.79 53.99
C ASP A 877 74.10 37.44 53.58
N LYS A 878 74.90 36.81 54.46
CA LYS A 878 75.40 35.45 54.22
C LYS A 878 74.29 34.39 54.30
N PHE A 879 73.28 34.61 55.14
CA PHE A 879 72.15 33.70 55.28
C PHE A 879 71.15 33.86 54.11
N LEU A 880 70.88 35.10 53.67
CA LEU A 880 70.04 35.38 52.50
C LEU A 880 70.70 34.92 51.19
N HIS A 881 72.02 35.04 51.06
CA HIS A 881 72.76 34.54 49.89
C HIS A 881 72.80 33.00 49.83
N THR A 882 72.95 32.33 50.98
CA THR A 882 72.92 30.85 51.04
C THR A 882 71.50 30.29 50.87
N MET A 883 70.48 30.98 51.37
CA MET A 883 69.08 30.61 51.18
C MET A 883 68.60 30.90 49.74
N GLY A 884 69.10 31.96 49.11
CA GLY A 884 68.89 32.26 47.69
C GLY A 884 69.57 31.25 46.77
N GLN A 885 70.82 30.85 47.08
CA GLN A 885 71.52 29.79 46.34
C GLN A 885 70.84 28.43 46.48
N THR A 886 70.43 28.03 47.68
CA THR A 886 69.71 26.75 47.90
C THR A 886 68.32 26.74 47.27
N LYS A 887 67.60 27.87 47.23
CA LYS A 887 66.32 28.00 46.50
C LYS A 887 66.52 27.86 45.00
N LEU A 888 67.56 28.45 44.41
CA LEU A 888 67.89 28.31 42.99
C LEU A 888 68.36 26.88 42.64
N GLU A 889 69.08 26.23 43.56
CA GLU A 889 69.51 24.83 43.41
C GLU A 889 68.32 23.86 43.50
N LEU A 890 67.36 24.12 44.39
CA LEU A 890 66.11 23.36 44.51
C LEU A 890 65.19 23.58 43.30
N LEU A 891 65.03 24.83 42.84
CA LEU A 891 64.22 25.12 41.65
C LEU A 891 64.86 24.52 40.38
N SER A 892 66.18 24.59 40.23
CA SER A 892 66.86 23.95 39.09
C SER A 892 66.83 22.42 39.16
N ARG A 893 66.86 21.81 40.35
CA ARG A 893 66.59 20.37 40.52
C ARG A 893 65.15 20.00 40.21
N MET A 894 64.17 20.78 40.67
CA MET A 894 62.77 20.55 40.37
C MET A 894 62.45 20.71 38.88
N ASP A 895 63.05 21.69 38.21
CA ASP A 895 62.91 21.86 36.76
C ASP A 895 63.62 20.72 36.01
N ALA A 896 64.79 20.26 36.47
CA ALA A 896 65.47 19.10 35.92
C ALA A 896 64.66 17.81 36.11
N GLU A 897 64.07 17.59 37.28
CA GLU A 897 63.18 16.45 37.56
C GLU A 897 61.89 16.55 36.74
N ARG A 898 61.31 17.74 36.58
CA ARG A 898 60.13 17.95 35.72
C ARG A 898 60.43 17.68 34.25
N ILE A 899 61.60 18.11 33.76
CA ILE A 899 62.04 17.82 32.39
C ILE A 899 62.28 16.31 32.23
N GLU A 900 62.88 15.66 33.20
CA GLU A 900 63.13 14.21 33.15
C GLU A 900 61.82 13.40 33.25
N ILE A 901 60.88 13.80 34.10
CA ILE A 901 59.54 13.20 34.19
C ILE A 901 58.78 13.37 32.88
N ASN A 902 58.81 14.58 32.28
CA ASN A 902 58.18 14.81 30.98
C ASN A 902 58.84 13.96 29.89
N ARG A 903 60.16 13.81 29.92
CA ARG A 903 60.90 12.97 28.98
C ARG A 903 60.52 11.49 29.13
N LEU A 904 60.41 10.99 30.36
CA LEU A 904 59.98 9.63 30.66
C LEU A 904 58.52 9.38 30.26
N LEU A 905 57.62 10.34 30.51
CA LEU A 905 56.23 10.29 30.04
C LEU A 905 56.15 10.25 28.52
N GLN A 906 57.01 11.02 27.84
CA GLN A 906 57.06 11.06 26.38
C GLN A 906 57.60 9.75 25.80
N VAL A 907 58.63 9.16 26.43
CA VAL A 907 59.13 7.83 26.08
C VAL A 907 58.08 6.73 26.32
N GLN A 908 57.36 6.76 27.44
CA GLN A 908 56.27 5.80 27.69
C GLN A 908 55.12 5.97 26.70
N LYS A 909 54.76 7.20 26.36
CA LYS A 909 53.76 7.49 25.34
C LYS A 909 54.19 6.92 23.98
N ASP A 910 55.44 7.13 23.58
CA ASP A 910 55.97 6.62 22.32
C ASP A 910 56.08 5.08 22.30
N GLU A 911 56.43 4.45 23.42
CA GLU A 911 56.41 2.98 23.55
C GLU A 911 54.98 2.40 23.48
N MET A 912 54.01 3.04 24.13
CA MET A 912 52.60 2.63 24.03
C MET A 912 52.07 2.81 22.62
N MET A 913 52.39 3.93 21.95
CA MET A 913 52.02 4.15 20.55
C MET A 913 52.63 3.10 19.62
N LYS A 914 53.90 2.73 19.81
CA LYS A 914 54.54 1.65 19.03
C LYS A 914 53.88 0.30 19.27
N LYS A 915 53.51 -0.04 20.52
CA LYS A 915 52.78 -1.27 20.82
C LYS A 915 51.40 -1.27 20.16
N TRP A 916 50.70 -0.15 20.20
CA TRP A 916 49.41 0.00 19.56
C TRP A 916 49.52 -0.13 18.03
N ASP A 917 50.54 0.48 17.42
CA ASP A 917 50.77 0.37 15.97
C ASP A 917 51.10 -1.06 15.54
N GLU A 918 51.90 -1.80 16.32
CA GLU A 918 52.16 -3.23 16.06
C GLU A 918 50.90 -4.09 16.26
N GLU A 919 50.09 -3.84 17.29
CA GLU A 919 48.80 -4.55 17.48
C GLU A 919 47.82 -4.27 16.32
N ILE A 920 47.76 -3.04 15.82
CA ILE A 920 46.96 -2.68 14.65
C ILE A 920 47.47 -3.42 13.41
N LYS A 921 48.78 -3.53 13.25
CA LYS A 921 49.41 -4.22 12.12
C LYS A 921 49.16 -5.73 12.16
N GLU A 922 49.26 -6.35 13.33
CA GLU A 922 48.90 -7.76 13.54
C GLU A 922 47.40 -8.01 13.30
N ARG A 923 46.51 -7.12 13.75
CA ARG A 923 45.07 -7.20 13.46
C ARG A 923 44.79 -7.10 11.97
N LYS A 924 45.45 -6.18 11.26
CA LYS A 924 45.33 -6.06 9.80
C LYS A 924 45.80 -7.31 9.07
N GLN A 925 46.92 -7.91 9.49
CA GLN A 925 47.39 -9.18 8.93
C GLN A 925 46.38 -10.31 9.16
N ARG A 926 45.82 -10.43 10.36
CA ARG A 926 44.79 -11.45 10.66
C ARG A 926 43.52 -11.27 9.83
N VAL A 927 43.04 -10.04 9.66
CA VAL A 927 41.89 -9.74 8.79
C VAL A 927 42.20 -10.11 7.34
N GLN A 928 43.42 -9.85 6.87
CA GLN A 928 43.84 -10.24 5.53
C GLN A 928 43.89 -11.76 5.35
N GLU A 929 44.43 -12.51 6.32
CA GLU A 929 44.40 -13.98 6.30
C GLU A 929 42.98 -14.54 6.29
N ILE A 930 42.06 -13.97 7.07
CA ILE A 930 40.64 -14.35 7.07
C ILE A 930 40.03 -14.09 5.69
N SER A 931 40.34 -12.95 5.06
CA SER A 931 39.84 -12.63 3.72
C SER A 931 40.33 -13.61 2.65
N GLU A 932 41.58 -14.08 2.76
CA GLU A 932 42.17 -15.10 1.89
C GLU A 932 41.54 -16.48 2.11
N LEU A 933 41.30 -16.87 3.36
CA LEU A 933 40.59 -18.11 3.70
C LEU A 933 39.14 -18.08 3.17
N GLN A 934 38.44 -16.95 3.29
CA GLN A 934 37.10 -16.76 2.73
C GLN A 934 37.09 -16.80 1.19
N ALA A 935 38.15 -16.31 0.54
CA ALA A 935 38.30 -16.42 -0.92
C ALA A 935 38.53 -17.88 -1.34
N LYS A 936 39.40 -18.61 -0.63
CA LYS A 936 39.69 -20.03 -0.88
C LYS A 936 38.47 -20.92 -0.63
N ARG A 937 37.69 -20.63 0.42
CA ARG A 937 36.39 -21.26 0.66
C ARG A 937 35.43 -21.08 -0.51
N ARG A 938 35.33 -19.86 -1.06
CA ARG A 938 34.47 -19.57 -2.21
C ARG A 938 34.89 -20.35 -3.47
N GLN A 939 36.19 -20.54 -3.69
CA GLN A 939 36.71 -21.41 -4.76
C GLN A 939 36.33 -22.88 -4.55
N LEU A 940 36.53 -23.43 -3.36
CA LEU A 940 36.22 -24.84 -3.08
C LEU A 940 34.72 -25.16 -3.20
N ILE A 941 33.84 -24.21 -2.81
CA ILE A 941 32.39 -24.33 -3.02
C ILE A 941 32.05 -24.32 -4.52
N ALA A 942 32.73 -23.49 -5.32
CA ALA A 942 32.54 -23.45 -6.77
C ALA A 942 33.02 -24.74 -7.47
N GLU A 943 34.03 -25.41 -6.92
CA GLU A 943 34.55 -26.70 -7.39
C GLU A 943 33.74 -27.90 -6.86
N GLY A 944 32.76 -27.69 -5.98
CA GLY A 944 31.88 -28.72 -5.42
C GLY A 944 32.46 -29.52 -4.25
N ASN A 945 33.60 -29.11 -3.69
CA ASN A 945 34.29 -29.82 -2.62
C ASN A 945 33.82 -29.35 -1.23
N THR A 946 32.67 -29.86 -0.81
CA THR A 946 31.93 -29.35 0.37
C THR A 946 32.53 -29.75 1.73
N GLU A 947 33.24 -30.87 1.82
CA GLU A 947 33.87 -31.32 3.07
C GLU A 947 35.08 -30.44 3.46
N GLU A 948 35.94 -30.07 2.51
CA GLU A 948 37.07 -29.17 2.76
C GLU A 948 36.63 -27.74 3.08
N ALA A 949 35.51 -27.29 2.51
CA ALA A 949 34.92 -25.99 2.82
C ALA A 949 34.40 -25.91 4.27
N ALA A 950 33.86 -27.01 4.81
CA ALA A 950 33.39 -27.07 6.20
C ALA A 950 34.55 -27.02 7.21
N ILE A 951 35.69 -27.63 6.89
CA ILE A 951 36.91 -27.54 7.72
C ILE A 951 37.44 -26.10 7.74
N LEU A 952 37.40 -25.41 6.59
CA LEU A 952 37.77 -23.99 6.51
C LEU A 952 36.80 -23.08 7.29
N ASP A 953 35.52 -23.43 7.37
CA ASP A 953 34.53 -22.66 8.14
C ASP A 953 34.84 -22.68 9.65
N ASP A 954 35.24 -23.84 10.18
CA ASP A 954 35.68 -23.94 11.58
C ASP A 954 36.98 -23.15 11.81
N GLU A 955 37.94 -23.21 10.88
CA GLU A 955 39.20 -22.48 10.97
C GLU A 955 38.98 -20.94 10.93
N ILE A 956 38.09 -20.47 10.05
CA ILE A 956 37.67 -19.06 9.98
C ILE A 956 36.96 -18.64 11.27
N ALA A 957 36.07 -19.47 11.80
CA ALA A 957 35.35 -19.19 13.04
C ALA A 957 36.24 -19.18 14.29
N THR A 958 37.32 -19.98 14.31
CA THR A 958 38.38 -19.84 15.32
C THR A 958 39.17 -18.55 15.16
N LYS A 959 39.63 -18.23 13.95
CA LYS A 959 40.41 -17.00 13.70
C LYS A 959 39.62 -15.70 13.87
N MET A 960 38.29 -15.72 13.73
CA MET A 960 37.43 -14.57 14.04
C MET A 960 37.20 -14.39 15.55
N ARG A 961 37.37 -15.44 16.36
CA ARG A 961 37.24 -15.36 17.82
C ARG A 961 38.52 -14.92 18.52
N GLU A 962 39.68 -15.20 17.93
CA GLU A 962 41.03 -14.77 18.36
C GLU A 962 41.37 -13.33 17.92
#